data_AF-A0A5D0VQI5-F1
#
_entry.id   AF-A0A5D0VQI5-F1
#
_cell.length_a   1.000
_cell.length_b   1.000
_cell.length_c   1.000
_cell.angle_alpha   90.00
_cell.angle_beta   90.00
_cell.angle_gamma   90.00
#
_symmetry.space_group_name_H-M   'P 1'
#
loop_
_entity.id
_entity.type
_entity.pdbx_description
1 polymer ?
#
loop_
_entity_poly.entity_id
_entity_poly.type
_entity_poly.pdbx_seq_one_letter_code
_entity_poly.pdbx_strand_id
1 'polypeptide(L)'
;MNRDWLPIKTTPWTLGLILLALLLLIQTTELPQRLDYWLYDQAITSNPLEASDEVVLVTIDELSLNRLGRWPWPRNLHAELIGKLEQAGAKAIVFDILFAEPSPDDQQLAEQMRSHGNVILPVFLSPPTSQYLLSEQLPVGKLSSAAAGLGHAHVELDSDGVARGLYLFNGLGRQLWPSLALAANGVGPQSSQTNETPSYVNVRDQYRAVPLIGGAGSLQAYSFAQVLTQPPAPERFRGKTVFIGATAAGFGDILPTPFSGLSRPMSGVEFHANVFSAQTQGLLIRPAPKWASALLAIATILILALALPPMRPARTLLACATALVGLASFYLFMLLAMRWWVPLADAMLAPLLAFPVSSGLRLAMTNRFLNRQLDDLARGPQVALPAPSGRNPTQLLEHFQSLFRPTGWLLAKETEILSAQGLSRADIPDDLTTGHWFHDSNRSWIQLLRAGTRYQLGLILPNDLGREAIQRYLRRLHLDQPAQSDSVSRPNENISARIERVRLATDRLNHMQQFIRRSFERMPDGIIVTDELGVIRFANGHIEEWFLEPMPSLGGLPLVRLLEGHDPRETPPWHETVSDTLTLQQSRTVDLRIRDKDFLIHFAPFSLPDSDQQGIIANISDISELREQQRQHREAIDFISHDVRSPLVSQLALIEQLKRDPSDIEQEQLDQLGRLARRSYHLAEEFVQLARAEQLTETRFYECEFLAIVENARDSVSEQAVEKQIQLQLQGTEDLWLKGNAELLERAVINLLTNAVQYSPNGSDVSIQVFRAGHQACLTIADEGTGIDPEELPHLFDRYRRQKSTELAGVRGTGLGLSFVKTVVEKHKGEISVSSQPGEGSAFTLKLPIADPMV
;
A
#
# COMPACT_ATOMS: atom_id res chain seq x y z
N MET A 1 -23.29 -3.31 6.87
CA MET A 1 -24.04 -4.42 6.23
C MET A 1 -23.07 -5.58 6.04
N ASN A 2 -23.31 -6.73 6.69
CA ASN A 2 -22.61 -7.99 6.41
C ASN A 2 -22.66 -8.23 4.90
N ARG A 3 -21.53 -8.07 4.20
CA ARG A 3 -21.51 -8.21 2.74
C ARG A 3 -20.24 -8.87 2.23
N ASP A 4 -19.81 -9.92 2.93
CA ASP A 4 -19.18 -11.04 2.26
C ASP A 4 -20.28 -11.87 1.60
N TRP A 5 -20.65 -11.52 0.37
CA TRP A 5 -21.67 -12.26 -0.39
C TRP A 5 -21.24 -13.73 -0.67
N LEU A 6 -19.97 -14.06 -0.45
CA LEU A 6 -19.42 -15.42 -0.52
C LEU A 6 -18.34 -15.59 0.57
N PRO A 7 -18.53 -16.41 1.61
CA PRO A 7 -17.52 -16.71 2.64
C PRO A 7 -16.49 -17.70 2.10
N ILE A 8 -15.96 -17.44 0.90
CA ILE A 8 -14.95 -18.29 0.28
C ILE A 8 -13.59 -17.88 0.83
N LYS A 9 -13.01 -18.72 1.69
CA LYS A 9 -11.56 -18.74 1.94
C LYS A 9 -10.90 -19.10 0.62
N THR A 10 -10.35 -18.11 -0.10
CA THR A 10 -9.72 -18.26 -1.41
C THR A 10 -8.43 -19.08 -1.30
N THR A 11 -8.60 -20.40 -1.24
CA THR A 11 -7.54 -21.41 -1.37
C THR A 11 -7.44 -21.82 -2.83
N PRO A 12 -6.33 -22.42 -3.30
CA PRO A 12 -6.22 -22.98 -4.66
C PRO A 12 -7.44 -23.85 -5.04
N TRP A 13 -8.05 -24.52 -4.06
CA TRP A 13 -9.26 -25.34 -4.21
C TRP A 13 -10.51 -24.57 -4.67
N THR A 14 -10.61 -23.27 -4.40
CA THR A 14 -11.81 -22.50 -4.77
C THR A 14 -11.88 -22.26 -6.27
N LEU A 15 -10.74 -22.08 -6.93
CA LEU A 15 -10.68 -22.03 -8.39
C LEU A 15 -11.09 -23.38 -8.98
N GLY A 16 -10.54 -24.47 -8.45
CA GLY A 16 -10.88 -25.83 -8.90
C GLY A 16 -12.36 -26.17 -8.75
N LEU A 17 -12.98 -25.85 -7.60
CA LEU A 17 -14.41 -26.08 -7.36
C LEU A 17 -15.31 -25.27 -8.29
N ILE A 18 -14.99 -24.00 -8.53
CA ILE A 18 -15.76 -23.16 -9.46
C ILE A 18 -15.63 -23.69 -10.89
N LEU A 19 -14.43 -24.09 -11.31
CA LEU A 19 -14.23 -24.67 -12.63
C LEU A 19 -14.97 -25.99 -12.79
N LEU A 20 -14.91 -26.87 -11.80
CA LEU A 20 -15.65 -28.14 -11.82
C LEU A 20 -17.17 -27.88 -11.91
N ALA A 21 -17.70 -26.94 -11.13
CA ALA A 21 -19.12 -26.60 -11.16
C ALA A 21 -19.55 -26.02 -12.51
N LEU A 22 -18.74 -25.14 -13.11
CA LEU A 22 -19.00 -24.60 -14.45
C LEU A 22 -18.94 -25.71 -15.52
N LEU A 23 -18.00 -26.64 -15.41
CA LEU A 23 -17.86 -27.74 -16.35
C LEU A 23 -19.04 -28.72 -16.26
N LEU A 24 -19.47 -29.07 -15.04
CA LEU A 24 -20.68 -29.87 -14.81
C LEU A 24 -21.94 -29.18 -15.37
N LEU A 25 -22.03 -27.85 -15.28
CA LEU A 25 -23.11 -27.08 -15.88
C LEU A 25 -23.04 -27.11 -17.41
N ILE A 26 -21.85 -26.99 -18.01
CA ILE A 26 -21.70 -27.06 -19.47
C ILE A 26 -21.98 -28.48 -19.98
N GLN A 27 -21.70 -29.52 -19.19
CA GLN A 27 -22.04 -30.91 -19.52
C GLN A 27 -23.56 -31.16 -19.63
N THR A 28 -24.42 -30.27 -19.13
CA THR A 28 -25.87 -30.36 -19.40
C THR A 28 -26.25 -29.84 -20.79
N THR A 29 -25.28 -29.36 -21.58
CA THR A 29 -25.47 -28.84 -22.94
C THR A 29 -24.76 -29.72 -23.96
N GLU A 30 -25.12 -29.62 -25.24
CA GLU A 30 -24.42 -30.33 -26.33
C GLU A 30 -23.08 -29.69 -26.74
N LEU A 31 -22.66 -28.61 -26.07
CA LEU A 31 -21.49 -27.83 -26.49
C LEU A 31 -20.19 -28.65 -26.48
N PRO A 32 -19.85 -29.45 -25.44
CA PRO A 32 -18.63 -30.25 -25.46
C PRO A 32 -18.60 -31.24 -26.63
N GLN A 33 -19.72 -31.93 -26.86
CA GLN A 33 -19.85 -32.91 -27.94
C GLN A 33 -19.65 -32.27 -29.32
N ARG A 34 -20.27 -31.10 -29.56
CA ARG A 34 -20.10 -30.36 -30.82
C ARG A 34 -18.65 -29.91 -31.03
N LEU A 35 -17.97 -29.51 -29.95
CA LEU A 35 -16.56 -29.13 -30.03
C LEU A 35 -15.67 -30.33 -30.37
N ASP A 36 -15.94 -31.51 -29.78
CA ASP A 36 -15.20 -32.74 -30.09
C ASP A 36 -15.40 -33.20 -31.54
N TYR A 37 -16.63 -33.09 -32.07
CA TYR A 37 -16.93 -33.37 -33.47
C TYR A 37 -16.21 -32.39 -34.40
N TRP A 38 -16.25 -31.10 -34.08
CA TRP A 38 -15.53 -30.09 -34.85
C TRP A 38 -14.01 -30.34 -34.85
N LEU A 39 -13.42 -30.69 -33.71
CA LEU A 39 -12.00 -31.05 -33.61
C LEU A 39 -11.65 -32.28 -34.45
N TYR A 40 -12.51 -33.31 -34.41
CA TYR A 40 -12.32 -34.53 -35.21
C TYR A 40 -12.38 -34.22 -36.71
N ASP A 41 -13.41 -33.50 -37.14
CA ASP A 41 -13.60 -33.15 -38.55
C ASP A 41 -12.43 -32.32 -39.07
N GLN A 42 -11.95 -31.33 -38.30
CA GLN A 42 -10.77 -30.55 -38.67
C GLN A 42 -9.50 -31.40 -38.77
N ALA A 43 -9.28 -32.32 -37.83
CA ALA A 43 -8.10 -33.18 -37.85
C ALA A 43 -8.10 -34.16 -39.03
N ILE A 44 -9.26 -34.75 -39.37
CA ILE A 44 -9.38 -35.68 -40.51
C ILE A 44 -9.33 -34.95 -41.85
N THR A 45 -10.02 -33.81 -41.97
CA THR A 45 -10.03 -33.06 -43.24
C THR A 45 -8.70 -32.38 -43.57
N SER A 46 -7.91 -32.02 -42.55
CA SER A 46 -6.57 -31.44 -42.74
C SER A 46 -5.49 -32.48 -43.05
N ASN A 47 -5.76 -33.76 -42.80
CA ASN A 47 -4.81 -34.85 -43.03
C ASN A 47 -5.50 -36.05 -43.72
N PRO A 48 -5.98 -35.87 -44.98
CA PRO A 48 -6.64 -36.92 -45.72
C PRO A 48 -5.71 -38.11 -45.96
N LEU A 49 -6.24 -39.32 -45.88
CA LEU A 49 -5.49 -40.55 -46.14
C LEU A 49 -5.31 -40.80 -47.64
N GLU A 50 -4.35 -41.66 -47.98
CA GLU A 50 -4.22 -42.22 -49.33
C GLU A 50 -5.13 -43.45 -49.49
N ALA A 51 -5.78 -43.56 -50.65
CA ALA A 51 -6.63 -44.71 -50.98
C ALA A 51 -5.82 -46.00 -51.08
N SER A 52 -6.38 -47.11 -50.59
CA SER A 52 -5.80 -48.44 -50.80
C SER A 52 -5.92 -48.83 -52.28
N ASP A 53 -4.84 -49.33 -52.87
CA ASP A 53 -4.87 -49.90 -54.21
C ASP A 53 -5.75 -51.17 -54.31
N GLU A 54 -6.16 -51.75 -53.18
CA GLU A 54 -7.00 -52.95 -53.10
C GLU A 54 -8.51 -52.68 -53.28
N VAL A 55 -8.97 -51.42 -53.32
CA VAL A 55 -10.40 -51.10 -53.41
C VAL A 55 -10.75 -50.34 -54.68
N VAL A 56 -11.90 -50.66 -55.28
CA VAL A 56 -12.43 -49.94 -56.44
C VAL A 56 -13.96 -49.97 -56.44
N LEU A 57 -14.59 -48.92 -56.98
CA LEU A 57 -16.04 -48.86 -57.09
C LEU A 57 -16.52 -49.15 -58.51
N VAL A 58 -17.66 -49.83 -58.58
CA VAL A 58 -18.51 -49.88 -59.77
C VAL A 58 -19.85 -49.25 -59.44
N THR A 59 -20.15 -48.12 -60.07
CA THR A 59 -21.25 -47.26 -59.63
C THR A 59 -22.45 -47.34 -60.55
N ILE A 60 -23.65 -47.41 -59.96
CA ILE A 60 -24.91 -47.15 -60.65
C ILE A 60 -25.09 -45.63 -60.68
N ASP A 61 -24.46 -45.04 -61.67
CA ASP A 61 -24.45 -43.61 -61.94
C ASP A 61 -25.49 -43.21 -63.01
N GLU A 62 -25.61 -41.91 -63.27
CA GLU A 62 -26.53 -41.38 -64.29
C GLU A 62 -26.24 -41.95 -65.68
N LEU A 63 -24.96 -42.19 -66.02
CA LEU A 63 -24.58 -42.82 -67.28
C LEU A 63 -25.17 -44.22 -67.41
N SER A 64 -25.14 -45.00 -66.33
CA SER A 64 -25.63 -46.37 -66.32
C SER A 64 -27.16 -46.42 -66.40
N LEU A 65 -27.86 -45.54 -65.66
CA LEU A 65 -29.32 -45.40 -65.75
C LEU A 65 -29.78 -44.99 -67.16
N ASN A 66 -29.06 -44.06 -67.80
CA ASN A 66 -29.38 -43.61 -69.16
C ASN A 66 -29.17 -44.69 -70.22
N ARG A 67 -28.19 -45.59 -70.04
CA ARG A 67 -27.86 -46.64 -71.01
C ARG A 67 -28.65 -47.93 -70.82
N LEU A 68 -28.85 -48.36 -69.58
CA LEU A 68 -29.47 -49.65 -69.25
C LEU A 68 -30.97 -49.53 -68.97
N GLY A 69 -31.49 -48.31 -68.84
CA GLY A 69 -32.91 -48.04 -68.62
C GLY A 69 -33.29 -47.94 -67.15
N ARG A 70 -34.60 -48.01 -66.89
CA ARG A 70 -35.19 -47.73 -65.56
C ARG A 70 -34.85 -48.82 -64.55
N TRP A 71 -34.45 -48.41 -63.34
CA TRP A 71 -34.23 -49.27 -62.18
C TRP A 71 -35.56 -49.75 -61.55
N PRO A 72 -35.65 -50.96 -60.96
CA PRO A 72 -34.62 -51.99 -60.82
C PRO A 72 -34.37 -52.79 -62.11
N TRP A 73 -33.09 -53.13 -62.35
CA TRP A 73 -32.67 -53.93 -63.49
C TRP A 73 -32.85 -55.44 -63.25
N PRO A 74 -33.02 -56.26 -64.31
CA PRO A 74 -33.11 -57.72 -64.21
C PRO A 74 -31.82 -58.35 -63.67
N ARG A 75 -31.92 -59.49 -62.97
CA ARG A 75 -30.77 -60.10 -62.28
C ARG A 75 -29.71 -60.64 -63.23
N ASN A 76 -30.08 -60.93 -64.48
CA ASN A 76 -29.15 -61.36 -65.51
C ASN A 76 -28.04 -60.32 -65.78
N LEU A 77 -28.34 -59.01 -65.73
CA LEU A 77 -27.35 -57.93 -65.89
C LEU A 77 -26.35 -57.92 -64.73
N HIS A 78 -26.81 -58.18 -63.50
CA HIS A 78 -25.93 -58.32 -62.35
C HIS A 78 -25.05 -59.58 -62.45
N ALA A 79 -25.60 -60.69 -62.96
CA ALA A 79 -24.86 -61.92 -63.20
C ALA A 79 -23.78 -61.71 -64.28
N GLU A 80 -24.11 -61.04 -65.38
CA GLU A 80 -23.15 -60.69 -66.44
C GLU A 80 -22.02 -59.80 -65.90
N LEU A 81 -22.34 -58.82 -65.04
CA LEU A 81 -21.33 -57.97 -64.42
C LEU A 81 -20.37 -58.79 -63.55
N ILE A 82 -20.89 -59.71 -62.71
CA ILE A 82 -20.05 -60.60 -61.90
C ILE A 82 -19.12 -61.40 -62.81
N GLY A 83 -19.64 -61.98 -63.90
CA GLY A 83 -18.82 -62.73 -64.85
C GLY A 83 -17.70 -61.90 -65.49
N LYS A 84 -17.97 -60.62 -65.81
CA LYS A 84 -16.92 -59.71 -66.33
C LYS A 84 -15.87 -59.36 -65.29
N LEU A 85 -16.27 -59.14 -64.04
CA LEU A 85 -15.34 -58.86 -62.94
C LEU A 85 -14.49 -60.09 -62.58
N GLU A 86 -15.09 -61.29 -62.63
CA GLU A 86 -14.40 -62.58 -62.48
C GLU A 86 -13.32 -62.74 -63.56
N GLN A 87 -13.67 -62.51 -64.83
CA GLN A 87 -12.71 -62.54 -65.96
C GLN A 87 -11.61 -61.48 -65.83
N ALA A 88 -11.91 -60.33 -65.21
CA ALA A 88 -10.93 -59.29 -64.91
C ALA A 88 -10.07 -59.59 -63.66
N GLY A 89 -10.36 -60.66 -62.92
CA GLY A 89 -9.60 -61.12 -61.76
C GLY A 89 -9.91 -60.38 -60.46
N ALA A 90 -11.13 -59.88 -60.27
CA ALA A 90 -11.57 -59.31 -59.00
C ALA A 90 -11.41 -60.32 -57.85
N LYS A 91 -10.93 -59.86 -56.69
CA LYS A 91 -10.71 -60.71 -55.50
C LYS A 91 -12.00 -60.99 -54.74
N ALA A 92 -12.86 -59.98 -54.65
CA ALA A 92 -14.13 -60.00 -53.94
C ALA A 92 -15.09 -59.01 -54.62
N ILE A 93 -16.38 -59.33 -54.63
CA ILE A 93 -17.42 -58.44 -55.15
C ILE A 93 -18.41 -58.17 -54.03
N VAL A 94 -18.57 -56.90 -53.65
CA VAL A 94 -19.46 -56.48 -52.57
C VAL A 94 -20.60 -55.68 -53.16
N PHE A 95 -21.84 -56.16 -53.00
CA PHE A 95 -23.02 -55.39 -53.38
C PHE A 95 -23.51 -54.55 -52.21
N ASP A 96 -23.78 -53.28 -52.48
CA ASP A 96 -24.57 -52.38 -51.64
C ASP A 96 -25.94 -52.14 -52.31
N ILE A 97 -26.61 -53.25 -52.64
CA ILE A 97 -27.92 -53.31 -53.28
C ILE A 97 -28.73 -54.42 -52.62
N LEU A 98 -29.91 -54.10 -52.10
CA LEU A 98 -30.79 -55.07 -51.46
C LEU A 98 -31.58 -55.88 -52.50
N PHE A 99 -31.35 -57.18 -52.55
CA PHE A 99 -32.11 -58.12 -53.38
C PHE A 99 -33.18 -58.87 -52.58
N ALA A 100 -34.08 -58.13 -51.91
CA ALA A 100 -35.11 -58.71 -51.02
C ALA A 100 -36.32 -59.31 -51.75
N GLU A 101 -36.60 -58.86 -52.98
CA GLU A 101 -37.73 -59.35 -53.77
C GLU A 101 -37.31 -60.44 -54.76
N PRO A 102 -38.12 -61.52 -54.91
CA PRO A 102 -37.83 -62.60 -55.82
C PRO A 102 -37.96 -62.19 -57.29
N SER A 103 -37.05 -62.70 -58.12
CA SER A 103 -36.95 -62.44 -59.55
C SER A 103 -36.76 -63.76 -60.32
N PRO A 104 -37.30 -63.91 -61.54
CA PRO A 104 -37.09 -65.10 -62.36
C PRO A 104 -35.61 -65.43 -62.61
N ASP A 105 -34.77 -64.39 -62.66
CA ASP A 105 -33.34 -64.49 -62.96
C ASP A 105 -32.45 -64.76 -61.72
N ASP A 106 -33.05 -64.91 -60.52
CA ASP A 106 -32.29 -65.12 -59.27
C ASP A 106 -31.42 -66.39 -59.32
N GLN A 107 -31.84 -67.41 -60.05
CA GLN A 107 -31.05 -68.64 -60.21
C GLN A 107 -29.76 -68.38 -61.01
N GLN A 108 -29.86 -67.64 -62.11
CA GLN A 108 -28.70 -67.29 -62.93
C GLN A 108 -27.70 -66.45 -62.15
N LEU A 109 -28.19 -65.48 -61.37
CA LEU A 109 -27.34 -64.68 -60.48
C LEU A 109 -26.70 -65.54 -59.38
N ALA A 110 -27.46 -66.42 -58.73
CA ALA A 110 -26.94 -67.32 -57.69
C ALA A 110 -25.86 -68.27 -58.22
N GLU A 111 -26.05 -68.86 -59.41
CA GLU A 111 -25.04 -69.69 -60.06
C GLU A 111 -23.76 -68.90 -60.32
N GLN A 112 -23.89 -67.66 -60.80
CA GLN A 112 -22.72 -66.86 -61.12
C GLN A 112 -21.98 -66.31 -59.89
N MET A 113 -22.70 -66.03 -58.81
CA MET A 113 -22.09 -65.74 -57.51
C MET A 113 -21.28 -66.93 -56.97
N ARG A 114 -21.78 -68.16 -57.14
CA ARG A 114 -21.07 -69.38 -56.73
C ARG A 114 -19.83 -69.66 -57.59
N SER A 115 -19.87 -69.35 -58.89
CA SER A 115 -18.69 -69.45 -59.78
C SER A 115 -17.55 -68.58 -59.28
N HIS A 116 -17.83 -67.30 -59.03
CA HIS A 116 -16.83 -66.37 -58.51
C HIS A 116 -16.37 -66.76 -57.09
N GLY A 117 -17.27 -67.30 -56.26
CA GLY A 117 -16.95 -67.87 -54.95
C GLY A 117 -16.74 -66.86 -53.81
N ASN A 118 -16.57 -65.57 -54.11
CA ASN A 118 -16.40 -64.51 -53.12
C ASN A 118 -17.28 -63.26 -53.40
N VAL A 119 -18.60 -63.45 -53.32
CA VAL A 119 -19.58 -62.37 -53.48
C VAL A 119 -20.30 -62.10 -52.15
N ILE A 120 -20.31 -60.84 -51.72
CA ILE A 120 -20.89 -60.38 -50.45
C ILE A 120 -22.17 -59.60 -50.76
N LEU A 121 -23.24 -59.91 -50.03
CA LEU A 121 -24.53 -59.20 -50.15
C LEU A 121 -24.87 -58.43 -48.87
N PRO A 122 -25.65 -57.34 -48.98
CA PRO A 122 -25.97 -56.50 -47.84
C PRO A 122 -27.17 -57.03 -47.07
N VAL A 123 -27.18 -56.75 -45.77
CA VAL A 123 -28.32 -56.86 -44.86
C VAL A 123 -28.73 -55.45 -44.45
N PHE A 124 -30.01 -55.12 -44.63
CA PHE A 124 -30.54 -53.83 -44.21
C PHE A 124 -31.40 -53.99 -42.97
N LEU A 125 -31.37 -53.00 -42.07
CA LEU A 125 -32.25 -52.92 -40.93
C LEU A 125 -33.34 -51.89 -41.25
N SER A 126 -34.59 -52.33 -41.39
CA SER A 126 -35.70 -51.41 -41.65
C SER A 126 -36.02 -50.60 -40.40
N PRO A 127 -36.24 -49.27 -40.52
CA PRO A 127 -36.68 -48.45 -39.41
C PRO A 127 -38.05 -48.93 -38.91
N PRO A 128 -38.37 -48.72 -37.62
CA PRO A 128 -39.65 -49.15 -37.07
C PRO A 128 -40.77 -48.33 -37.71
N THR A 129 -41.75 -49.00 -38.29
CA THR A 129 -42.97 -48.39 -38.84
C THR A 129 -44.15 -48.64 -37.91
N SER A 130 -45.25 -47.92 -38.08
CA SER A 130 -46.48 -48.11 -37.26
C SER A 130 -47.03 -49.54 -37.29
N GLN A 131 -46.64 -50.35 -38.28
CA GLN A 131 -47.05 -51.75 -38.46
C GLN A 131 -45.96 -52.78 -38.15
N TYR A 132 -44.68 -52.39 -38.11
CA TYR A 132 -43.56 -53.33 -37.95
C TYR A 132 -42.54 -52.80 -36.94
N LEU A 133 -42.20 -53.66 -35.97
CA LEU A 133 -40.96 -53.52 -35.19
C LEU A 133 -39.75 -53.61 -36.14
N LEU A 134 -38.60 -53.11 -35.69
CA LEU A 134 -37.35 -53.17 -36.44
C LEU A 134 -37.14 -54.59 -36.99
N SER A 135 -36.89 -54.72 -38.30
CA SER A 135 -36.74 -56.02 -38.97
C SER A 135 -35.50 -56.06 -39.86
N GLU A 136 -34.84 -57.21 -39.90
CA GLU A 136 -33.75 -57.48 -40.84
C GLU A 136 -34.31 -57.82 -42.22
N GLN A 137 -33.92 -57.05 -43.23
CA GLN A 137 -34.18 -57.34 -44.63
C GLN A 137 -32.97 -58.07 -45.22
N LEU A 138 -33.16 -59.36 -45.45
CA LEU A 138 -32.18 -60.24 -46.06
C LEU A 138 -32.41 -60.33 -47.57
N PRO A 139 -31.37 -60.63 -48.37
CA PRO A 139 -31.55 -61.06 -49.74
C PRO A 139 -32.41 -62.32 -49.82
N VAL A 140 -33.10 -62.52 -50.95
CA VAL A 140 -33.89 -63.73 -51.19
C VAL A 140 -33.07 -65.00 -50.96
N GLY A 141 -33.71 -66.05 -50.43
CA GLY A 141 -33.05 -67.27 -49.95
C GLY A 141 -32.06 -67.92 -50.94
N LYS A 142 -32.36 -67.87 -52.25
CA LYS A 142 -31.47 -68.38 -53.31
C LYS A 142 -30.15 -67.61 -53.41
N LEU A 143 -30.20 -66.30 -53.21
CA LEU A 143 -29.03 -65.41 -53.29
C LEU A 143 -28.27 -65.38 -51.97
N SER A 144 -28.97 -65.36 -50.83
CA SER A 144 -28.31 -65.38 -49.52
C SER A 144 -27.53 -66.68 -49.27
N SER A 145 -28.01 -67.82 -49.75
CA SER A 145 -27.28 -69.10 -49.71
C SER A 145 -26.17 -69.23 -50.75
N ALA A 146 -26.16 -68.37 -51.79
CA ALA A 146 -25.10 -68.33 -52.80
C ALA A 146 -23.98 -67.33 -52.46
N ALA A 147 -24.26 -66.36 -51.60
CA ALA A 147 -23.29 -65.37 -51.14
C ALA A 147 -22.21 -66.03 -50.27
N ALA A 148 -20.96 -65.58 -50.42
CA ALA A 148 -19.85 -65.98 -49.57
C ALA A 148 -19.96 -65.39 -48.15
N GLY A 149 -20.64 -64.25 -48.03
CA GLY A 149 -20.91 -63.59 -46.76
C GLY A 149 -22.06 -62.60 -46.87
N LEU A 150 -22.64 -62.28 -45.71
CA LEU A 150 -23.66 -61.25 -45.55
C LEU A 150 -23.13 -60.22 -44.56
N GLY A 151 -23.26 -58.92 -44.88
CA GLY A 151 -22.85 -57.85 -43.99
C GLY A 151 -23.86 -56.70 -43.95
N HIS A 152 -23.97 -56.00 -42.83
CA HIS A 152 -24.91 -54.89 -42.72
C HIS A 152 -24.42 -53.67 -43.51
N ALA A 153 -25.34 -53.01 -44.21
CA ALA A 153 -25.10 -51.75 -44.91
C ALA A 153 -25.35 -50.51 -44.02
N HIS A 154 -25.82 -50.69 -42.79
CA HIS A 154 -26.20 -49.58 -41.91
C HIS A 154 -25.00 -48.73 -41.50
N VAL A 155 -25.11 -47.42 -41.69
CA VAL A 155 -24.16 -46.39 -41.24
C VAL A 155 -24.83 -45.55 -40.15
N GLU A 156 -24.09 -45.26 -39.08
CA GLU A 156 -24.61 -44.43 -37.99
C GLU A 156 -24.40 -42.95 -38.33
N LEU A 157 -25.45 -42.14 -38.14
CA LEU A 157 -25.33 -40.69 -38.13
C LEU A 157 -25.16 -40.24 -36.68
N ASP A 158 -24.13 -39.44 -36.43
CA ASP A 158 -23.93 -38.84 -35.11
C ASP A 158 -25.07 -37.85 -34.78
N SER A 159 -25.09 -37.31 -33.56
CA SER A 159 -26.15 -36.39 -33.10
C SER A 159 -26.30 -35.11 -33.93
N ASP A 160 -25.29 -34.74 -34.71
CA ASP A 160 -25.32 -33.63 -35.66
C ASP A 160 -25.70 -34.03 -37.11
N GLY A 161 -26.03 -35.31 -37.33
CA GLY A 161 -26.43 -35.85 -38.61
C GLY A 161 -25.27 -36.20 -39.55
N VAL A 162 -24.02 -36.18 -39.07
CA VAL A 162 -22.83 -36.49 -39.87
C VAL A 162 -22.39 -37.94 -39.64
N ALA A 163 -22.08 -38.66 -40.72
CA ALA A 163 -21.51 -40.00 -40.72
C ALA A 163 -19.99 -39.94 -40.52
N ARG A 164 -19.53 -40.14 -39.29
CA ARG A 164 -18.09 -40.25 -38.96
C ARG A 164 -17.60 -41.69 -38.80
N GLY A 165 -18.51 -42.63 -38.62
CA GLY A 165 -18.16 -43.99 -38.28
C GLY A 165 -19.30 -44.98 -38.42
N LEU A 166 -19.00 -46.25 -38.12
CA LEU A 166 -19.98 -47.32 -38.08
C LEU A 166 -19.63 -48.33 -36.99
N TYR A 167 -20.63 -49.10 -36.58
CA TYR A 167 -20.42 -50.29 -35.77
C TYR A 167 -19.94 -51.43 -36.64
N LEU A 168 -18.87 -52.11 -36.24
CA LEU A 168 -18.35 -53.26 -37.00
C LEU A 168 -19.32 -54.44 -36.99
N PHE A 169 -20.20 -54.51 -36.00
CA PHE A 169 -21.23 -55.51 -35.86
C PHE A 169 -22.58 -54.86 -35.52
N ASN A 170 -23.64 -55.24 -36.23
CA ASN A 170 -24.99 -54.71 -36.05
C ASN A 170 -26.04 -55.77 -36.42
N GLY A 171 -27.11 -55.87 -35.66
CA GLY A 171 -28.19 -56.82 -35.92
C GLY A 171 -29.27 -56.84 -34.85
N LEU A 172 -30.23 -57.75 -34.98
CA LEU A 172 -31.37 -57.89 -34.08
C LEU A 172 -31.21 -59.07 -33.11
N GLY A 173 -31.38 -58.78 -31.82
CA GLY A 173 -31.35 -59.78 -30.76
C GLY A 173 -29.99 -60.45 -30.59
N ARG A 174 -29.87 -61.73 -30.98
CA ARG A 174 -28.66 -62.53 -30.77
C ARG A 174 -27.71 -62.52 -31.97
N GLN A 175 -28.20 -62.30 -33.18
CA GLN A 175 -27.38 -62.41 -34.39
C GLN A 175 -26.86 -61.03 -34.78
N LEU A 176 -25.54 -60.89 -34.83
CA LEU A 176 -24.87 -59.66 -35.21
C LEU A 176 -24.20 -59.87 -36.56
N TRP A 177 -24.63 -59.13 -37.56
CA TRP A 177 -24.01 -59.13 -38.86
C TRP A 177 -22.74 -58.27 -38.82
N PRO A 178 -21.63 -58.69 -39.45
CA PRO A 178 -20.46 -57.84 -39.64
C PRO A 178 -20.81 -56.69 -40.61
N SER A 179 -20.07 -55.59 -40.58
CA SER A 179 -20.20 -54.55 -41.62
C SER A 179 -19.85 -55.10 -43.01
N LEU A 180 -20.35 -54.49 -44.09
CA LEU A 180 -20.01 -54.91 -45.46
C LEU A 180 -18.50 -55.00 -45.69
N ALA A 181 -17.73 -54.05 -45.17
CA ALA A 181 -16.27 -54.04 -45.25
C ALA A 181 -15.62 -55.22 -44.47
N LEU A 182 -16.18 -55.57 -43.32
CA LEU A 182 -15.69 -56.67 -42.49
C LEU A 182 -16.06 -58.04 -43.10
N ALA A 183 -17.26 -58.16 -43.65
CA ALA A 183 -17.72 -59.34 -44.40
C ALA A 183 -16.86 -59.59 -45.65
N ALA A 184 -16.45 -58.54 -46.36
CA ALA A 184 -15.55 -58.64 -47.52
C ALA A 184 -14.17 -59.22 -47.18
N ASN A 185 -13.76 -59.15 -45.91
CA ASN A 185 -12.55 -59.77 -45.39
C ASN A 185 -12.78 -61.21 -44.85
N GLY A 186 -13.96 -61.79 -45.11
CA GLY A 186 -14.30 -63.17 -44.75
C GLY A 186 -14.75 -63.36 -43.29
N VAL A 187 -15.04 -62.28 -42.57
CA VAL A 187 -15.57 -62.36 -41.20
C VAL A 187 -17.06 -62.64 -41.24
N GLY A 188 -17.49 -63.66 -40.50
CA GLY A 188 -18.90 -64.05 -40.40
C GLY A 188 -19.68 -63.37 -39.28
N PRO A 189 -21.00 -63.64 -39.17
CA PRO A 189 -21.83 -63.12 -38.09
C PRO A 189 -21.39 -63.63 -36.72
N GLN A 190 -21.53 -62.76 -35.72
CA GLN A 190 -21.25 -63.04 -34.32
C GLN A 190 -22.55 -63.23 -33.53
N SER A 191 -22.45 -63.92 -32.40
CA SER A 191 -23.53 -63.98 -31.42
C SER A 191 -23.33 -62.93 -30.34
N SER A 192 -24.37 -62.17 -30.00
CA SER A 192 -24.34 -61.23 -28.88
C SER A 192 -23.99 -61.96 -27.56
N GLN A 193 -23.09 -61.35 -26.76
CA GLN A 193 -22.63 -61.92 -25.49
C GLN A 193 -23.68 -61.82 -24.37
N THR A 194 -24.73 -61.00 -24.53
CA THR A 194 -25.82 -60.85 -23.55
C THR A 194 -26.95 -61.85 -23.83
N ASN A 195 -27.10 -62.84 -22.94
CA ASN A 195 -28.06 -63.95 -23.10
C ASN A 195 -29.56 -63.54 -23.02
N GLU A 196 -29.90 -62.30 -22.68
CA GLU A 196 -31.28 -61.85 -22.42
C GLU A 196 -31.81 -60.78 -23.39
N THR A 197 -31.13 -60.51 -24.50
CA THR A 197 -31.55 -59.44 -25.42
C THR A 197 -32.76 -59.86 -26.27
N PRO A 198 -33.92 -59.16 -26.21
CA PRO A 198 -35.09 -59.51 -27.00
C PRO A 198 -34.84 -59.42 -28.52
N SER A 199 -35.52 -60.26 -29.30
CA SER A 199 -35.29 -60.42 -30.75
C SER A 199 -35.56 -59.18 -31.61
N TYR A 200 -36.21 -58.16 -31.05
CA TYR A 200 -36.54 -56.90 -31.74
C TYR A 200 -35.63 -55.73 -31.30
N VAL A 201 -34.68 -55.98 -30.39
CA VAL A 201 -33.72 -54.97 -29.95
C VAL A 201 -32.52 -54.96 -30.90
N ASN A 202 -32.21 -53.79 -31.44
CA ASN A 202 -30.98 -53.57 -32.20
C ASN A 202 -29.79 -53.61 -31.25
N VAL A 203 -28.88 -54.54 -31.49
CA VAL A 203 -27.62 -54.68 -30.78
C VAL A 203 -26.50 -54.25 -31.72
N ARG A 204 -25.65 -53.33 -31.24
CA ARG A 204 -24.53 -52.75 -31.98
C ARG A 204 -23.27 -52.95 -31.18
N ASP A 205 -22.19 -53.38 -31.82
CA ASP A 205 -20.92 -53.63 -31.15
C ASP A 205 -19.74 -53.05 -31.94
N GLN A 206 -18.71 -52.65 -31.20
CA GLN A 206 -17.43 -52.14 -31.71
C GLN A 206 -17.56 -50.98 -32.71
N TYR A 207 -18.02 -49.81 -32.22
CA TYR A 207 -17.97 -48.58 -33.01
C TYR A 207 -16.53 -48.25 -33.44
N ARG A 208 -16.36 -47.84 -34.69
CA ARG A 208 -15.12 -47.33 -35.27
C ARG A 208 -15.40 -46.06 -36.04
N ALA A 209 -14.63 -45.02 -35.75
CA ALA A 209 -14.61 -43.83 -36.57
C ALA A 209 -13.72 -44.09 -37.80
N VAL A 210 -14.17 -43.62 -38.95
CA VAL A 210 -13.57 -43.89 -40.25
C VAL A 210 -12.80 -42.65 -40.68
N PRO A 211 -11.47 -42.72 -40.80
CA PRO A 211 -10.70 -41.64 -41.41
C PRO A 211 -10.93 -41.68 -42.92
N LEU A 212 -11.86 -40.85 -43.42
CA LEU A 212 -12.18 -40.80 -44.84
C LEU A 212 -10.99 -40.28 -45.66
N ILE A 213 -10.81 -40.83 -46.85
CA ILE A 213 -9.76 -40.45 -47.81
C ILE A 213 -10.02 -39.04 -48.38
N GLY A 214 -11.30 -38.65 -48.49
CA GLY A 214 -11.69 -37.32 -48.95
C GLY A 214 -13.20 -37.18 -49.09
N GLY A 215 -13.61 -36.18 -49.87
CA GLY A 215 -15.00 -35.97 -50.26
C GLY A 215 -15.51 -37.01 -51.25
N ALA A 216 -16.77 -36.85 -51.67
CA ALA A 216 -17.40 -37.74 -52.64
C ALA A 216 -16.67 -37.72 -54.00
N GLY A 217 -16.37 -38.90 -54.55
CA GLY A 217 -15.57 -39.09 -55.76
C GLY A 217 -14.07 -39.17 -55.53
N SER A 218 -13.62 -39.38 -54.28
CA SER A 218 -12.19 -39.51 -53.95
C SER A 218 -11.63 -40.90 -54.29
N LEU A 219 -12.48 -41.93 -54.25
CA LEU A 219 -12.11 -43.29 -54.66
C LEU A 219 -12.29 -43.50 -56.17
N GLN A 220 -11.47 -44.36 -56.75
CA GLN A 220 -11.57 -44.71 -58.16
C GLN A 220 -12.88 -45.46 -58.44
N ALA A 221 -13.71 -44.89 -59.32
CA ALA A 221 -15.04 -45.40 -59.64
C ALA A 221 -15.22 -45.59 -61.16
N TYR A 222 -15.87 -46.68 -61.55
CA TYR A 222 -16.23 -47.00 -62.93
C TYR A 222 -17.74 -47.18 -63.06
N SER A 223 -18.36 -46.66 -64.11
CA SER A 223 -19.80 -46.81 -64.32
C SER A 223 -20.18 -48.28 -64.59
N PHE A 224 -21.25 -48.78 -63.98
CA PHE A 224 -21.79 -50.13 -64.16
C PHE A 224 -21.95 -50.48 -65.65
N ALA A 225 -22.54 -49.59 -66.45
CA ALA A 225 -22.73 -49.80 -67.88
C ALA A 225 -21.41 -49.85 -68.68
N GLN A 226 -20.35 -49.15 -68.24
CA GLN A 226 -19.05 -49.20 -68.89
C GLN A 226 -18.38 -50.56 -68.66
N VAL A 227 -18.41 -51.08 -67.43
CA VAL A 227 -17.86 -52.41 -67.12
C VAL A 227 -18.61 -53.50 -67.90
N LEU A 228 -19.94 -53.38 -67.99
CA LEU A 228 -20.77 -54.31 -68.77
C LEU A 228 -20.54 -54.25 -70.28
N THR A 229 -20.11 -53.14 -70.86
CA THR A 229 -19.98 -53.02 -72.34
C THR A 229 -18.55 -53.21 -72.83
N GLN A 230 -17.55 -52.86 -72.01
CA GLN A 230 -16.14 -52.98 -72.36
C GLN A 230 -15.61 -54.42 -72.16
N PRO A 231 -14.52 -54.80 -72.84
CA PRO A 231 -13.84 -56.07 -72.54
C PRO A 231 -13.35 -56.08 -71.08
N PRO A 232 -13.20 -57.27 -70.46
CA PRO A 232 -12.62 -57.40 -69.13
C PRO A 232 -11.27 -56.68 -69.07
N ALA A 233 -11.08 -55.82 -68.06
CA ALA A 233 -9.89 -54.98 -67.92
C ALA A 233 -9.09 -55.39 -66.66
N PRO A 234 -8.17 -56.38 -66.77
CA PRO A 234 -7.41 -56.88 -65.62
C PRO A 234 -6.61 -55.79 -64.91
N GLU A 235 -6.12 -54.78 -65.64
CA GLU A 235 -5.37 -53.65 -65.08
C GLU A 235 -6.17 -52.84 -64.04
N ARG A 236 -7.51 -52.84 -64.15
CA ARG A 236 -8.39 -52.08 -63.26
C ARG A 236 -8.87 -52.87 -62.05
N PHE A 237 -9.07 -54.18 -62.18
CA PHE A 237 -9.80 -54.98 -61.18
C PHE A 237 -8.99 -56.14 -60.59
N ARG A 238 -7.85 -56.52 -61.18
CA ARG A 238 -7.10 -57.70 -60.74
C ARG A 238 -6.63 -57.57 -59.29
N GLY A 239 -7.04 -58.52 -58.45
CA GLY A 239 -6.68 -58.57 -57.03
C GLY A 239 -7.42 -57.56 -56.15
N LYS A 240 -8.28 -56.72 -56.72
CA LYS A 240 -9.04 -55.69 -55.98
C LYS A 240 -10.39 -56.21 -55.50
N THR A 241 -10.86 -55.67 -54.39
CA THR A 241 -12.25 -55.80 -53.91
C THR A 241 -13.10 -54.72 -54.56
N VAL A 242 -14.16 -55.16 -55.24
CA VAL A 242 -15.04 -54.29 -56.03
C VAL A 242 -16.34 -54.02 -55.28
N PHE A 243 -16.59 -52.76 -54.92
CA PHE A 243 -17.84 -52.34 -54.30
C PHE A 243 -18.83 -51.85 -55.38
N ILE A 244 -20.03 -52.42 -55.39
CA ILE A 244 -21.06 -52.14 -56.39
C ILE A 244 -22.29 -51.51 -55.72
N GLY A 245 -22.67 -50.30 -56.12
CA GLY A 245 -23.80 -49.63 -55.49
C GLY A 245 -24.22 -48.34 -56.18
N ALA A 246 -25.28 -47.72 -55.65
CA ALA A 246 -25.90 -46.53 -56.20
C ALA A 246 -25.13 -45.25 -55.87
N THR A 247 -24.87 -44.41 -56.89
CA THR A 247 -24.26 -43.08 -56.71
C THR A 247 -24.97 -41.97 -57.50
N ALA A 248 -26.01 -42.29 -58.27
CA ALA A 248 -26.79 -41.31 -59.00
C ALA A 248 -27.58 -40.39 -58.05
N ALA A 249 -27.77 -39.13 -58.44
CA ALA A 249 -28.49 -38.17 -57.59
C ALA A 249 -29.94 -38.62 -57.33
N GLY A 250 -30.37 -38.55 -56.06
CA GLY A 250 -31.72 -38.97 -55.64
C GLY A 250 -31.94 -40.49 -55.63
N PHE A 251 -30.88 -41.28 -55.77
CA PHE A 251 -30.94 -42.72 -55.84
C PHE A 251 -29.83 -43.38 -54.99
N GLY A 252 -30.22 -44.12 -53.96
CA GLY A 252 -29.31 -44.69 -52.95
C GLY A 252 -29.17 -43.82 -51.70
N ASP A 253 -28.44 -44.33 -50.71
CA ASP A 253 -28.21 -43.63 -49.44
C ASP A 253 -27.20 -42.49 -49.63
N ILE A 254 -27.61 -41.29 -49.18
CA ILE A 254 -26.80 -40.08 -49.23
C ILE A 254 -26.35 -39.73 -47.81
N LEU A 255 -25.04 -39.78 -47.58
CA LEU A 255 -24.43 -39.61 -46.27
C LEU A 255 -23.69 -38.26 -46.18
N PRO A 256 -24.10 -37.37 -45.26
CA PRO A 256 -23.29 -36.22 -44.89
C PRO A 256 -22.04 -36.72 -44.19
N THR A 257 -20.86 -36.35 -44.66
CA THR A 257 -19.58 -36.74 -44.07
C THR A 257 -18.79 -35.49 -43.66
N PRO A 258 -17.71 -35.61 -42.86
CA PRO A 258 -16.85 -34.46 -42.53
C PRO A 258 -16.36 -33.65 -43.74
N PHE A 259 -16.26 -34.26 -44.93
CA PHE A 259 -15.88 -33.60 -46.18
C PHE A 259 -17.06 -33.01 -46.98
N SER A 260 -18.31 -33.21 -46.56
CA SER A 260 -19.50 -32.71 -47.28
C SER A 260 -19.70 -31.20 -47.20
N GLY A 261 -19.02 -30.49 -46.28
CA GLY A 261 -18.93 -29.02 -46.35
C GLY A 261 -18.03 -28.53 -47.49
N LEU A 262 -17.12 -29.38 -47.97
CA LEU A 262 -16.13 -29.10 -49.01
C LEU A 262 -16.49 -29.73 -50.37
N SER A 263 -17.51 -30.60 -50.41
CA SER A 263 -17.88 -31.39 -51.58
C SER A 263 -19.36 -31.82 -51.51
N ARG A 264 -19.88 -32.56 -52.49
CA ARG A 264 -21.23 -33.14 -52.40
C ARG A 264 -21.30 -34.24 -51.32
N PRO A 265 -22.48 -34.55 -50.77
CA PRO A 265 -22.68 -35.71 -49.89
C PRO A 265 -22.16 -37.02 -50.51
N MET A 266 -21.65 -37.92 -49.67
CA MET A 266 -21.04 -39.19 -50.10
C MET A 266 -22.10 -40.27 -50.26
N SER A 267 -21.93 -41.18 -51.23
CA SER A 267 -22.82 -42.34 -51.38
C SER A 267 -22.53 -43.42 -50.33
N GLY A 268 -23.56 -44.19 -49.94
CA GLY A 268 -23.40 -45.34 -49.03
C GLY A 268 -22.29 -46.31 -49.45
N VAL A 269 -22.26 -46.68 -50.74
CA VAL A 269 -21.26 -47.59 -51.30
C VAL A 269 -19.83 -47.03 -51.20
N GLU A 270 -19.66 -45.73 -51.41
CA GLU A 270 -18.35 -45.07 -51.28
C GLU A 270 -17.91 -44.97 -49.82
N PHE A 271 -18.84 -44.77 -48.88
CA PHE A 271 -18.54 -44.81 -47.46
C PHE A 271 -18.07 -46.21 -47.03
N HIS A 272 -18.76 -47.29 -47.45
CA HIS A 272 -18.34 -48.67 -47.17
C HIS A 272 -17.00 -49.04 -47.82
N ALA A 273 -16.72 -48.53 -49.02
CA ALA A 273 -15.42 -48.69 -49.67
C ALA A 273 -14.30 -47.95 -48.90
N ASN A 274 -14.57 -46.75 -48.36
CA ASN A 274 -13.64 -46.05 -47.46
C ASN A 274 -13.40 -46.85 -46.17
N VAL A 275 -14.44 -47.45 -45.58
CA VAL A 275 -14.31 -48.32 -44.40
C VAL A 275 -13.41 -49.51 -44.73
N PHE A 276 -13.61 -50.17 -45.88
CA PHE A 276 -12.77 -51.29 -46.31
C PHE A 276 -11.31 -50.87 -46.53
N SER A 277 -11.07 -49.73 -47.16
CA SER A 277 -9.72 -49.17 -47.32
C SER A 277 -9.05 -48.93 -45.97
N ALA A 278 -9.73 -48.23 -45.05
CA ALA A 278 -9.19 -47.96 -43.71
C ALA A 278 -9.01 -49.24 -42.89
N GLN A 279 -9.87 -50.24 -43.06
CA GLN A 279 -9.80 -51.51 -42.36
C GLN A 279 -8.63 -52.37 -42.81
N THR A 280 -8.42 -52.50 -44.13
CA THR A 280 -7.30 -53.27 -44.71
C THR A 280 -5.95 -52.68 -44.34
N GLN A 281 -5.87 -51.36 -44.21
CA GLN A 281 -4.68 -50.63 -43.76
C GLN A 281 -4.53 -50.57 -42.22
N GLY A 282 -5.51 -51.05 -41.44
CA GLY A 282 -5.47 -51.01 -39.98
C GLY A 282 -5.64 -49.60 -39.36
N LEU A 283 -6.29 -48.68 -40.08
CA LEU A 283 -6.38 -47.25 -39.73
C LEU A 283 -7.68 -46.85 -39.02
N LEU A 284 -8.63 -47.77 -38.86
CA LEU A 284 -9.90 -47.49 -38.16
C LEU A 284 -9.66 -46.98 -36.73
N ILE A 285 -10.32 -45.88 -36.38
CA ILE A 285 -10.10 -45.15 -35.13
C ILE A 285 -11.06 -45.68 -34.05
N ARG A 286 -10.54 -45.95 -32.86
CA ARG A 286 -11.30 -46.45 -31.72
C ARG A 286 -11.72 -45.29 -30.80
N PRO A 287 -12.99 -45.17 -30.41
CA PRO A 287 -13.37 -44.21 -29.37
C PRO A 287 -12.77 -44.63 -28.02
N ALA A 288 -12.18 -43.67 -27.31
CA ALA A 288 -11.71 -43.90 -25.95
C ALA A 288 -12.91 -44.08 -25.00
N PRO A 289 -12.76 -44.83 -23.90
CA PRO A 289 -13.82 -44.98 -22.94
C PRO A 289 -14.14 -43.64 -22.25
N LYS A 290 -15.43 -43.41 -21.95
CA LYS A 290 -15.92 -42.12 -21.39
C LYS A 290 -15.23 -41.69 -20.09
N TRP A 291 -14.68 -42.62 -19.32
CA TRP A 291 -13.94 -42.27 -18.10
C TRP A 291 -12.59 -41.61 -18.40
N ALA A 292 -11.98 -41.85 -19.57
CA ALA A 292 -10.68 -41.30 -19.92
C ALA A 292 -10.75 -39.79 -20.15
N SER A 293 -11.81 -39.29 -20.80
CA SER A 293 -12.04 -37.85 -20.96
C SER A 293 -12.32 -37.17 -19.62
N ALA A 294 -13.13 -37.79 -18.76
CA ALA A 294 -13.41 -37.28 -17.41
C ALA A 294 -12.13 -37.18 -16.56
N LEU A 295 -11.28 -38.21 -16.59
CA LEU A 295 -10.00 -38.22 -15.87
C LEU A 295 -9.06 -37.12 -16.38
N LEU A 296 -9.00 -36.91 -17.70
CA LEU A 296 -8.19 -35.86 -18.31
C LEU A 296 -8.70 -34.46 -17.94
N ALA A 297 -10.01 -34.25 -17.92
CA ALA A 297 -10.62 -32.99 -17.48
C ALA A 297 -10.32 -32.70 -16.00
N ILE A 298 -10.49 -33.69 -15.12
CA ILE A 298 -10.19 -33.56 -13.68
C ILE A 298 -8.71 -33.25 -13.46
N ALA A 299 -7.80 -33.97 -14.13
CA ALA A 299 -6.36 -33.73 -14.03
C ALA A 299 -6.00 -32.30 -14.49
N THR A 300 -6.60 -31.83 -15.58
CA THR A 300 -6.39 -30.47 -16.10
C THR A 300 -6.87 -29.41 -15.12
N ILE A 301 -8.08 -29.58 -14.54
CA ILE A 301 -8.60 -28.67 -13.52
C ILE A 301 -7.67 -28.63 -12.30
N LEU A 302 -7.19 -29.79 -11.83
CA LEU A 302 -6.32 -29.87 -10.66
C LEU A 302 -4.99 -29.14 -10.89
N ILE A 303 -4.35 -29.36 -12.04
CA ILE A 303 -3.10 -28.69 -12.43
C ILE A 303 -3.31 -27.17 -12.47
N LEU A 304 -4.38 -26.69 -13.10
CA LEU A 304 -4.68 -25.25 -13.20
C LEU A 304 -5.03 -24.63 -11.84
N ALA A 305 -5.78 -25.35 -11.00
CA ALA A 305 -6.15 -24.91 -9.67
C ALA A 305 -4.93 -24.71 -8.76
N LEU A 306 -3.89 -25.54 -8.92
CA LEU A 306 -2.63 -25.43 -8.18
C LEU A 306 -1.69 -24.37 -8.78
N ALA A 307 -1.57 -24.31 -10.10
CA ALA A 307 -0.58 -23.48 -10.77
C ALA A 307 -0.97 -21.99 -10.92
N LEU A 308 -2.24 -21.69 -11.18
CA LEU A 308 -2.68 -20.33 -11.54
C LEU A 308 -2.78 -19.32 -10.39
N PRO A 309 -3.18 -19.68 -9.15
CA PRO A 309 -3.32 -18.71 -8.06
C PRO A 309 -2.06 -17.86 -7.77
N PRO A 310 -0.83 -18.43 -7.71
CA PRO A 310 0.37 -17.63 -7.41
C PRO A 310 0.85 -16.78 -8.60
N MET A 311 0.32 -16.97 -9.81
CA MET A 311 0.83 -16.33 -11.02
C MET A 311 0.27 -14.92 -11.25
N ARG A 312 1.07 -14.04 -11.88
CA ARG A 312 0.62 -12.73 -12.37
C ARG A 312 -0.35 -12.89 -13.57
N PRO A 313 -1.24 -11.92 -13.86
CA PRO A 313 -2.26 -12.04 -14.92
C PRO A 313 -1.72 -12.40 -16.32
N ALA A 314 -0.61 -11.79 -16.72
CA ALA A 314 0.03 -12.11 -18.00
C ALA A 314 0.56 -13.56 -18.03
N ARG A 315 1.09 -14.05 -16.91
CA ARG A 315 1.56 -15.44 -16.77
C ARG A 315 0.41 -16.44 -16.70
N THR A 316 -0.73 -16.07 -16.10
CA THR A 316 -1.91 -16.94 -16.11
C THR A 316 -2.50 -17.11 -17.52
N LEU A 317 -2.51 -16.04 -18.33
CA LEU A 317 -2.94 -16.14 -19.71
C LEU A 317 -2.01 -17.08 -20.51
N LEU A 318 -0.70 -16.90 -20.34
CA LEU A 318 0.29 -17.77 -20.99
C LEU A 318 0.19 -19.23 -20.54
N ALA A 319 -0.05 -19.47 -19.24
CA ALA A 319 -0.25 -20.81 -18.70
C ALA A 319 -1.53 -21.49 -19.26
N CYS A 320 -2.64 -20.75 -19.37
CA CYS A 320 -3.84 -21.28 -20.02
C CYS A 320 -3.63 -21.58 -21.51
N ALA A 321 -2.93 -20.68 -22.23
CA ALA A 321 -2.63 -20.87 -23.65
C ALA A 321 -1.71 -22.08 -23.89
N THR A 322 -0.67 -22.24 -23.07
CA THR A 322 0.23 -23.41 -23.14
C THR A 322 -0.48 -24.71 -22.80
N ALA A 323 -1.38 -24.72 -21.82
CA ALA A 323 -2.22 -25.87 -21.53
C ALA A 323 -3.12 -26.25 -22.73
N LEU A 324 -3.74 -25.28 -23.39
CA LEU A 324 -4.55 -25.52 -24.61
C LEU A 324 -3.73 -26.13 -25.75
N VAL A 325 -2.54 -25.60 -26.01
CA VAL A 325 -1.63 -26.14 -27.05
C VAL A 325 -1.17 -27.55 -26.70
N GLY A 326 -0.83 -27.81 -25.43
CA GLY A 326 -0.45 -29.13 -24.95
C GLY A 326 -1.57 -30.16 -25.12
N LEU A 327 -2.81 -29.79 -24.75
CA LEU A 327 -3.98 -30.65 -24.93
C LEU A 327 -4.25 -30.91 -26.42
N ALA A 328 -4.26 -29.89 -27.28
CA ALA A 328 -4.47 -30.06 -28.71
C ALA A 328 -3.40 -30.97 -29.36
N SER A 329 -2.14 -30.84 -28.94
CA SER A 329 -1.05 -31.71 -29.40
C SER A 329 -1.23 -33.15 -28.94
N PHE A 330 -1.66 -33.37 -27.69
CA PHE A 330 -1.99 -34.68 -27.15
C PHE A 330 -3.15 -35.33 -27.91
N TYR A 331 -4.19 -34.56 -28.25
CA TYR A 331 -5.32 -35.04 -29.05
C TYR A 331 -4.92 -35.47 -30.45
N LEU A 332 -4.17 -34.62 -31.18
CA LEU A 332 -3.66 -34.95 -32.52
C LEU A 332 -2.78 -36.20 -32.49
N PHE A 333 -1.92 -36.35 -31.47
CA PHE A 333 -1.10 -37.53 -31.30
C PHE A 333 -1.95 -38.79 -31.04
N MET A 334 -2.91 -38.72 -30.12
CA MET A 334 -3.79 -39.86 -29.82
C MET A 334 -4.64 -40.26 -31.03
N LEU A 335 -5.16 -39.28 -31.78
CA LEU A 335 -6.02 -39.51 -32.93
C LEU A 335 -5.25 -40.06 -34.14
N LEU A 336 -4.16 -39.39 -34.54
CA LEU A 336 -3.44 -39.68 -35.77
C LEU A 336 -2.38 -40.77 -35.61
N ALA A 337 -1.67 -40.82 -34.48
CA ALA A 337 -0.63 -41.83 -34.25
C ALA A 337 -1.18 -43.07 -33.53
N MET A 338 -1.89 -42.89 -32.42
CA MET A 338 -2.39 -44.01 -31.61
C MET A 338 -3.74 -44.57 -32.08
N ARG A 339 -4.44 -43.89 -33.00
CA ARG A 339 -5.78 -44.27 -33.52
C ARG A 339 -6.86 -44.36 -32.44
N TRP A 340 -6.75 -43.50 -31.43
CA TRP A 340 -7.72 -43.35 -30.35
C TRP A 340 -8.38 -41.98 -30.41
N TRP A 341 -9.70 -41.97 -30.54
CA TRP A 341 -10.47 -40.74 -30.43
C TRP A 341 -10.82 -40.48 -28.97
N VAL A 342 -10.03 -39.61 -28.32
CA VAL A 342 -10.26 -39.15 -26.95
C VAL A 342 -11.05 -37.83 -27.01
N PRO A 343 -12.29 -37.77 -26.49
CA PRO A 343 -13.02 -36.51 -26.32
C PRO A 343 -12.20 -35.57 -25.43
N LEU A 344 -11.85 -34.38 -25.95
CA LEU A 344 -10.96 -33.42 -25.31
C LEU A 344 -11.67 -32.12 -24.94
N ALA A 345 -12.88 -31.88 -25.44
CA ALA A 345 -13.62 -30.65 -25.24
C ALA A 345 -13.71 -30.24 -23.75
N ASP A 346 -14.05 -31.19 -22.87
CA ASP A 346 -14.12 -30.96 -21.42
C ASP A 346 -12.78 -30.49 -20.84
N ALA A 347 -11.66 -31.09 -21.27
CA ALA A 347 -10.33 -30.69 -20.81
C ALA A 347 -9.91 -29.33 -21.38
N MET A 348 -10.28 -28.98 -22.62
CA MET A 348 -9.96 -27.69 -23.24
C MET A 348 -10.80 -26.53 -22.68
N LEU A 349 -12.05 -26.79 -22.28
CA LEU A 349 -12.90 -25.78 -21.67
C LEU A 349 -12.36 -25.31 -20.30
N ALA A 350 -11.66 -26.17 -19.57
CA ALA A 350 -11.08 -25.82 -18.27
C ALA A 350 -10.10 -24.64 -18.34
N PRO A 351 -9.03 -24.63 -19.17
CA PRO A 351 -8.16 -23.46 -19.37
C PRO A 351 -8.88 -22.20 -19.85
N LEU A 352 -9.88 -22.35 -20.73
CA LEU A 352 -10.70 -21.25 -21.28
C LEU A 352 -11.48 -20.53 -20.16
N LEU A 353 -12.06 -21.29 -19.23
CA LEU A 353 -12.80 -20.76 -18.08
C LEU A 353 -11.88 -20.34 -16.93
N ALA A 354 -10.72 -20.99 -16.80
CA ALA A 354 -9.79 -20.74 -15.70
C ALA A 354 -9.25 -19.31 -15.70
N PHE A 355 -9.01 -18.72 -16.87
CA PHE A 355 -8.53 -17.34 -16.97
C PHE A 355 -9.51 -16.31 -16.39
N PRO A 356 -10.77 -16.20 -16.86
CA PRO A 356 -11.72 -15.22 -16.33
C PRO A 356 -12.05 -15.47 -14.86
N VAL A 357 -12.20 -16.74 -14.44
CA VAL A 357 -12.49 -17.08 -13.04
C VAL A 357 -11.32 -16.70 -12.13
N SER A 358 -10.08 -17.04 -12.52
CA SER A 358 -8.88 -16.69 -11.76
C SER A 358 -8.69 -15.17 -11.66
N SER A 359 -8.96 -14.42 -12.74
CA SER A 359 -8.93 -12.95 -12.73
C SER A 359 -9.99 -12.36 -11.81
N GLY A 360 -11.23 -12.86 -11.89
CA GLY A 360 -12.35 -12.42 -11.03
C GLY A 360 -12.09 -12.68 -9.53
N LEU A 361 -11.59 -13.87 -9.17
CA LEU A 361 -11.19 -14.18 -7.80
C LEU A 361 -10.10 -13.24 -7.28
N ARG A 362 -9.13 -12.90 -8.13
CA ARG A 362 -8.04 -11.98 -7.79
C ARG A 362 -8.56 -10.55 -7.58
N LEU A 363 -9.43 -10.07 -8.45
CA LEU A 363 -10.09 -8.77 -8.29
C LEU A 363 -10.90 -8.70 -6.99
N ALA A 364 -11.63 -9.77 -6.66
CA ALA A 364 -12.36 -9.87 -5.39
C ALA A 364 -11.42 -9.82 -4.18
N MET A 365 -10.24 -10.45 -4.24
CA MET A 365 -9.22 -10.37 -3.18
C MET A 365 -8.66 -8.96 -3.03
N THR A 366 -8.28 -8.32 -4.13
CA THR A 366 -7.78 -6.93 -4.12
C THR A 366 -8.83 -5.97 -3.56
N ASN A 367 -10.10 -6.16 -3.94
CA ASN A 367 -11.21 -5.35 -3.43
C ASN A 367 -11.44 -5.58 -1.92
N ARG A 368 -11.37 -6.82 -1.42
CA ARG A 368 -11.40 -7.10 0.03
C ARG A 368 -10.25 -6.46 0.78
N PHE A 369 -9.03 -6.53 0.24
CA PHE A 369 -7.86 -5.89 0.83
C PHE A 369 -8.04 -4.37 0.88
N LEU A 370 -8.48 -3.75 -0.21
CA LEU A 370 -8.81 -2.33 -0.28
C LEU A 370 -9.90 -1.93 0.72
N ASN A 371 -10.98 -2.71 0.83
CA ASN A 371 -12.04 -2.43 1.80
C ASN A 371 -11.54 -2.54 3.24
N ARG A 372 -10.68 -3.51 3.56
CA ARG A 372 -10.04 -3.58 4.88
C ARG A 372 -9.15 -2.37 5.15
N GLN A 373 -8.36 -1.95 4.17
CA GLN A 373 -7.53 -0.74 4.29
C GLN A 373 -8.38 0.53 4.43
N LEU A 374 -9.52 0.61 3.75
CA LEU A 374 -10.50 1.70 3.92
C LEU A 374 -11.13 1.67 5.33
N ASP A 375 -11.49 0.50 5.85
CA ASP A 375 -12.02 0.34 7.20
C ASP A 375 -10.97 0.67 8.27
N ASP A 376 -9.68 0.38 8.02
CA ASP A 376 -8.57 0.73 8.91
C ASP A 376 -8.26 2.24 8.85
N LEU A 377 -8.39 2.87 7.68
CA LEU A 377 -8.27 4.33 7.51
C LEU A 377 -9.45 5.10 8.11
N ALA A 378 -10.67 4.57 8.01
CA ALA A 378 -11.85 5.11 8.70
C ALA A 378 -11.73 5.02 10.23
N ARG A 379 -10.85 4.14 10.73
CA ARG A 379 -10.49 3.98 12.15
C ARG A 379 -9.24 4.77 12.56
N GLY A 380 -8.63 5.55 11.65
CA GLY A 380 -7.58 6.50 12.00
C GLY A 380 -8.10 7.58 12.95
N PRO A 381 -7.27 8.10 13.89
CA PRO A 381 -7.71 9.06 14.90
C PRO A 381 -8.13 10.36 14.22
N GLN A 382 -9.44 10.55 14.03
CA GLN A 382 -10.00 11.86 13.73
C GLN A 382 -9.69 12.75 14.94
N VAL A 383 -9.08 13.92 14.69
CA VAL A 383 -9.01 15.02 15.67
C VAL A 383 -10.43 15.61 15.78
N ALA A 384 -11.37 14.81 16.27
CA ALA A 384 -12.66 15.27 16.72
C ALA A 384 -12.52 15.47 18.23
N LEU A 385 -12.77 16.69 18.71
CA LEU A 385 -12.87 16.94 20.15
C LEU A 385 -14.01 16.05 20.67
N PRO A 386 -13.73 15.03 21.50
CA PRO A 386 -14.76 14.11 21.95
C PRO A 386 -15.79 14.90 22.76
N ALA A 387 -17.07 14.80 22.37
CA ALA A 387 -18.14 15.54 23.01
C ALA A 387 -18.14 15.28 24.53
N PRO A 388 -18.34 16.30 25.37
CA PRO A 388 -18.27 16.19 26.83
C PRO A 388 -19.34 15.23 27.39
N SER A 389 -20.38 14.93 26.61
CA SER A 389 -21.42 13.94 26.90
C SER A 389 -20.91 12.50 27.05
N GLY A 390 -19.72 12.16 26.57
CA GLY A 390 -19.10 10.84 26.73
C GLY A 390 -18.29 10.63 28.00
N ARG A 391 -18.01 11.67 28.79
CA ARG A 391 -17.10 11.57 29.96
C ARG A 391 -17.76 10.92 31.17
N ASN A 392 -16.94 10.22 31.96
CA ASN A 392 -17.36 9.64 33.22
C ASN A 392 -17.72 10.77 34.22
N PRO A 393 -18.88 10.70 34.91
CA PRO A 393 -19.29 11.71 35.89
C PRO A 393 -18.26 12.03 36.98
N THR A 394 -17.44 11.06 37.41
CA THR A 394 -16.37 11.31 38.39
C THR A 394 -15.26 12.20 37.81
N GLN A 395 -14.88 11.96 36.56
CA GLN A 395 -13.90 12.80 35.85
C GLN A 395 -14.45 14.20 35.57
N LEU A 396 -15.75 14.32 35.27
CA LEU A 396 -16.41 15.63 35.11
C LEU A 396 -16.32 16.46 36.39
N LEU A 397 -16.57 15.84 37.56
CA LEU A 397 -16.42 16.51 38.85
C LEU A 397 -14.98 17.00 39.06
N GLU A 398 -13.96 16.17 38.80
CA GLU A 398 -12.56 16.55 38.93
C GLU A 398 -12.19 17.76 38.04
N HIS A 399 -12.69 17.79 36.80
CA HIS A 399 -12.48 18.92 35.89
C HIS A 399 -13.15 20.20 36.42
N PHE A 400 -14.39 20.13 36.90
CA PHE A 400 -15.08 21.28 37.48
C PHE A 400 -14.40 21.77 38.77
N GLN A 401 -13.86 20.87 39.57
CA GLN A 401 -13.08 21.23 40.75
C GLN A 401 -11.81 22.00 40.38
N SER A 402 -11.10 21.55 39.35
CA SER A 402 -9.89 22.22 38.87
C SER A 402 -10.20 23.58 38.25
N LEU A 403 -11.32 23.71 37.53
CA LEU A 403 -11.64 24.91 36.76
C LEU A 403 -12.31 26.00 37.63
N PHE A 404 -13.30 25.62 38.44
CA PHE A 404 -14.14 26.58 39.16
C PHE A 404 -13.89 26.65 40.67
N ARG A 405 -13.04 25.77 41.21
CA ARG A 405 -12.75 25.65 42.66
C ARG A 405 -14.00 25.85 43.54
N PRO A 406 -15.04 25.01 43.37
CA PRO A 406 -16.29 25.15 44.10
C PRO A 406 -16.07 24.96 45.61
N THR A 407 -16.81 25.71 46.42
CA THR A 407 -16.74 25.64 47.90
C THR A 407 -17.36 24.35 48.46
N GLY A 408 -18.18 23.67 47.67
CA GLY A 408 -18.75 22.36 47.96
C GLY A 408 -19.26 21.67 46.69
N TRP A 409 -19.44 20.37 46.73
CA TRP A 409 -19.93 19.55 45.61
C TRP A 409 -20.65 18.29 46.11
N LEU A 410 -21.46 17.69 45.25
CA LEU A 410 -22.05 16.37 45.44
C LEU A 410 -22.07 15.64 44.10
N LEU A 411 -21.57 14.40 44.07
CA LEU A 411 -21.77 13.46 42.97
C LEU A 411 -22.40 12.19 43.53
N ALA A 412 -23.64 11.94 43.12
CA ALA A 412 -24.40 10.75 43.49
C ALA A 412 -24.71 9.89 42.25
N LYS A 413 -24.64 8.58 42.41
CA LYS A 413 -25.04 7.57 41.44
C LYS A 413 -26.26 6.84 42.00
N GLU A 414 -27.45 7.11 41.44
CA GLU A 414 -28.74 6.62 41.94
C GLU A 414 -28.95 6.86 43.45
N THR A 415 -28.61 5.87 44.28
CA THR A 415 -28.74 5.92 45.74
C THR A 415 -27.42 6.03 46.50
N GLU A 416 -26.31 5.85 45.80
CA GLU A 416 -24.96 5.82 46.35
C GLU A 416 -24.28 7.18 46.16
N ILE A 417 -23.64 7.71 47.21
CA ILE A 417 -22.83 8.94 47.12
C ILE A 417 -21.42 8.55 46.74
N LEU A 418 -20.92 9.06 45.61
CA LEU A 418 -19.56 8.80 45.14
C LEU A 418 -18.55 9.80 45.71
N SER A 419 -18.93 11.08 45.82
CA SER A 419 -18.10 12.14 46.38
C SER A 419 -18.97 13.29 46.87
N ALA A 420 -18.71 13.84 48.05
CA ALA A 420 -19.49 14.93 48.62
C ALA A 420 -18.63 15.82 49.53
N GLN A 421 -18.83 17.13 49.44
CA GLN A 421 -18.29 18.12 50.37
C GLN A 421 -19.27 19.29 50.48
N GLY A 422 -19.80 19.57 51.66
CA GLY A 422 -20.71 20.71 51.90
C GLY A 422 -22.12 20.60 51.29
N LEU A 423 -22.42 19.55 50.51
CA LEU A 423 -23.75 19.22 49.99
C LEU A 423 -24.15 17.81 50.42
N SER A 424 -25.43 17.62 50.72
CA SER A 424 -26.02 16.34 51.11
C SER A 424 -27.11 15.91 50.13
N ARG A 425 -27.56 14.65 50.23
CA ARG A 425 -28.63 14.14 49.35
C ARG A 425 -29.96 14.87 49.51
N ALA A 426 -30.23 15.46 50.67
CA ALA A 426 -31.44 16.23 50.92
C ALA A 426 -31.43 17.59 50.18
N ASP A 427 -30.27 18.03 49.69
CA ASP A 427 -30.11 19.29 48.96
C ASP A 427 -30.40 19.15 47.45
N ILE A 428 -30.70 17.93 46.97
CA ILE A 428 -30.97 17.66 45.56
C ILE A 428 -32.37 18.19 45.21
N PRO A 429 -32.51 19.09 44.22
CA PRO A 429 -33.82 19.61 43.78
C PRO A 429 -34.73 18.51 43.22
N ASP A 430 -36.04 18.60 43.49
CA ASP A 430 -37.05 17.64 43.02
C ASP A 430 -37.35 17.76 41.51
N ASP A 431 -37.03 18.91 40.89
CA ASP A 431 -37.36 19.30 39.51
C ASP A 431 -36.19 19.18 38.52
N LEU A 432 -35.20 18.34 38.82
CA LEU A 432 -34.03 18.10 37.97
C LEU A 432 -34.38 17.42 36.63
N THR A 433 -34.30 18.19 35.54
CA THR A 433 -34.39 17.67 34.17
C THR A 433 -33.05 17.11 33.70
N THR A 434 -33.09 15.96 33.03
CA THR A 434 -31.86 15.32 32.53
C THR A 434 -31.23 16.19 31.43
N GLY A 435 -29.91 16.35 31.48
CA GLY A 435 -29.11 17.07 30.48
C GLY A 435 -29.14 18.60 30.61
N HIS A 436 -29.92 19.17 31.53
CA HIS A 436 -30.05 20.61 31.71
C HIS A 436 -29.56 21.06 33.10
N TRP A 437 -28.90 22.21 33.14
CA TRP A 437 -28.42 22.80 34.39
C TRP A 437 -29.54 23.58 35.09
N PHE A 438 -29.78 23.25 36.36
CA PHE A 438 -30.62 23.99 37.30
C PHE A 438 -29.74 24.84 38.22
N HIS A 439 -30.09 26.10 38.43
CA HIS A 439 -29.32 27.01 39.28
C HIS A 439 -30.21 27.61 40.36
N ASP A 440 -29.80 27.47 41.62
CA ASP A 440 -30.43 28.08 42.78
C ASP A 440 -29.38 28.86 43.59
N SER A 441 -29.46 30.18 43.54
CA SER A 441 -28.53 31.09 44.22
C SER A 441 -27.06 30.80 43.86
N ASN A 442 -26.28 30.21 44.77
CA ASN A 442 -24.88 29.80 44.54
C ASN A 442 -24.73 28.30 44.20
N ARG A 443 -25.81 27.54 44.14
CA ARG A 443 -25.81 26.10 43.82
C ARG A 443 -26.16 25.89 42.36
N SER A 444 -25.44 25.01 41.68
CA SER A 444 -25.71 24.58 40.31
C SER A 444 -25.80 23.06 40.26
N TRP A 445 -26.88 22.54 39.71
CA TRP A 445 -27.21 21.12 39.68
C TRP A 445 -27.45 20.65 38.25
N ILE A 446 -27.03 19.41 37.94
CA ILE A 446 -27.38 18.73 36.70
C ILE A 446 -27.61 17.25 36.96
N GLN A 447 -28.53 16.67 36.19
CA GLN A 447 -28.77 15.24 36.15
C GLN A 447 -28.29 14.66 34.82
N LEU A 448 -27.47 13.63 34.88
CA LEU A 448 -26.86 12.97 33.73
C LEU A 448 -27.34 11.52 33.64
N LEU A 449 -27.61 11.04 32.43
CA LEU A 449 -27.87 9.62 32.18
C LEU A 449 -26.65 9.02 31.44
N ARG A 450 -26.07 7.95 32.00
CA ARG A 450 -24.91 7.26 31.40
C ARG A 450 -25.14 5.76 31.42
N ALA A 451 -25.18 5.14 30.24
CA ALA A 451 -25.39 3.70 30.07
C ALA A 451 -26.62 3.15 30.86
N GLY A 452 -27.68 3.95 30.99
CA GLY A 452 -28.90 3.60 31.74
C GLY A 452 -28.88 3.93 33.24
N THR A 453 -27.75 4.36 33.80
CA THR A 453 -27.64 4.78 35.21
C THR A 453 -27.77 6.30 35.34
N ARG A 454 -28.52 6.75 36.36
CA ARG A 454 -28.72 8.18 36.68
C ARG A 454 -27.64 8.69 37.62
N TYR A 455 -27.00 9.79 37.25
CA TYR A 455 -26.04 10.52 38.07
C TYR A 455 -26.56 11.93 38.35
N GLN A 456 -26.33 12.42 39.57
CA GLN A 456 -26.71 13.76 40.00
C GLN A 456 -25.44 14.47 40.47
N LEU A 457 -25.15 15.62 39.87
CA LEU A 457 -23.98 16.44 40.16
C LEU A 457 -24.43 17.82 40.65
N GLY A 458 -23.96 18.23 41.82
CA GLY A 458 -24.18 19.54 42.40
C GLY A 458 -22.86 20.23 42.69
N LEU A 459 -22.80 21.55 42.46
CA LEU A 459 -21.65 22.41 42.72
C LEU A 459 -22.11 23.65 43.50
N ILE A 460 -21.43 24.00 44.59
CA ILE A 460 -21.56 25.29 45.28
C ILE A 460 -20.48 26.22 44.75
N LEU A 461 -20.89 27.17 43.92
CA LEU A 461 -19.99 28.18 43.34
C LEU A 461 -19.62 29.24 44.39
N PRO A 462 -18.40 29.80 44.35
CA PRO A 462 -18.00 30.95 45.15
C PRO A 462 -18.96 32.13 44.93
N ASN A 463 -19.14 32.97 45.97
CA ASN A 463 -20.07 34.10 45.92
C ASN A 463 -19.33 35.38 45.50
N ASP A 464 -18.83 35.41 44.27
CA ASP A 464 -18.06 36.51 43.68
C ASP A 464 -18.68 37.05 42.37
N LEU A 465 -18.06 38.06 41.76
CA LEU A 465 -18.49 38.67 40.49
C LEU A 465 -18.44 37.67 39.31
N GLY A 466 -17.68 36.58 39.42
CA GLY A 466 -17.54 35.54 38.38
C GLY A 466 -18.70 34.53 38.35
N ARG A 467 -19.47 34.42 39.44
CA ARG A 467 -20.58 33.45 39.57
C ARG A 467 -21.58 33.48 38.41
N GLU A 468 -22.04 34.66 37.99
CA GLU A 468 -23.03 34.77 36.91
C GLU A 468 -22.47 34.37 35.55
N ALA A 469 -21.18 34.62 35.32
CA ALA A 469 -20.49 34.19 34.11
C ALA A 469 -20.35 32.65 34.07
N ILE A 470 -19.97 32.04 35.19
CA ILE A 470 -19.88 30.58 35.33
C ILE A 470 -21.25 29.92 35.11
N GLN A 471 -22.32 30.44 35.74
CA GLN A 471 -23.67 29.88 35.54
C GLN A 471 -24.15 30.01 34.09
N ARG A 472 -23.87 31.13 33.42
CA ARG A 472 -24.20 31.33 32.00
C ARG A 472 -23.43 30.37 31.09
N TYR A 473 -22.17 30.11 31.41
CA TYR A 473 -21.34 29.13 30.73
C TYR A 473 -21.88 27.70 30.94
N LEU A 474 -22.20 27.31 32.17
CA LEU A 474 -22.79 26.00 32.48
C LEU A 474 -24.09 25.76 31.71
N ARG A 475 -24.98 26.75 31.59
CA ARG A 475 -26.23 26.62 30.79
C ARG A 475 -26.00 26.28 29.32
N ARG A 476 -24.86 26.69 28.74
CA ARG A 476 -24.50 26.41 27.34
C ARG A 476 -23.78 25.07 27.18
N LEU A 477 -23.31 24.48 28.27
CA LEU A 477 -22.56 23.23 28.27
C LEU A 477 -23.51 22.02 28.15
N HIS A 478 -23.61 21.46 26.95
CA HIS A 478 -24.42 20.28 26.67
C HIS A 478 -23.71 18.98 27.08
N LEU A 479 -24.20 18.32 28.13
CA LEU A 479 -23.58 17.10 28.70
C LEU A 479 -24.34 15.80 28.40
N ASP A 480 -25.34 15.78 27.53
CA ASP A 480 -26.12 14.57 27.19
C ASP A 480 -25.83 14.07 25.76
N GLN A 481 -25.97 12.75 25.53
CA GLN A 481 -25.73 12.14 24.22
C GLN A 481 -26.90 12.47 23.28
N PRO A 482 -26.66 13.07 22.10
CA PRO A 482 -27.67 13.02 21.04
C PRO A 482 -27.82 11.55 20.59
N ALA A 483 -29.07 11.08 20.51
CA ALA A 483 -29.38 9.79 19.89
C ALA A 483 -28.81 9.79 18.46
N GLN A 484 -27.98 8.78 18.14
CA GLN A 484 -27.41 8.61 16.81
C GLN A 484 -28.52 8.54 15.77
N SER A 485 -28.71 9.60 14.98
CA SER A 485 -29.52 9.58 13.79
C SER A 485 -28.68 9.01 12.63
N ASP A 486 -28.73 7.69 12.47
CA ASP A 486 -28.27 7.01 11.26
C ASP A 486 -29.21 7.33 10.10
N SER A 487 -28.82 8.22 9.19
CA SER A 487 -29.34 8.17 7.81
C SER A 487 -28.46 8.93 6.83
N VAL A 488 -27.60 8.22 6.09
CA VAL A 488 -27.02 8.72 4.84
C VAL A 488 -27.64 7.96 3.67
N SER A 489 -28.54 8.64 2.96
CA SER A 489 -29.15 8.18 1.71
C SER A 489 -28.10 8.06 0.60
N ARG A 490 -28.16 7.00 -0.20
CA ARG A 490 -27.26 6.72 -1.33
C ARG A 490 -28.04 6.74 -2.65
N PRO A 491 -27.65 7.55 -3.65
CA PRO A 491 -28.06 7.35 -5.02
C PRO A 491 -27.11 6.38 -5.75
N ASN A 492 -27.68 5.58 -6.66
CA ASN A 492 -26.99 4.66 -7.55
C ASN A 492 -26.31 5.42 -8.70
N GLU A 493 -25.00 5.62 -8.63
CA GLU A 493 -24.19 6.00 -9.79
C GLU A 493 -22.79 5.36 -9.78
N ASN A 494 -22.21 5.28 -10.97
CA ASN A 494 -21.15 4.36 -11.40
C ASN A 494 -19.87 4.38 -10.52
N ILE A 495 -19.46 3.19 -10.05
CA ILE A 495 -18.52 2.95 -8.94
C ILE A 495 -17.08 3.43 -9.21
N SER A 496 -16.62 3.36 -10.46
CA SER A 496 -15.21 3.61 -10.81
C SER A 496 -14.80 5.08 -10.66
N ALA A 497 -15.66 6.02 -11.05
CA ALA A 497 -15.37 7.46 -10.98
C ALA A 497 -15.45 8.01 -9.53
N ARG A 498 -16.22 7.34 -8.67
CA ARG A 498 -16.38 7.72 -7.26
C ARG A 498 -15.18 7.30 -6.42
N ILE A 499 -14.58 6.14 -6.70
CA ILE A 499 -13.40 5.65 -5.97
C ILE A 499 -12.21 6.61 -6.17
N GLU A 500 -12.00 7.10 -7.39
CA GLU A 500 -10.93 8.06 -7.68
C GLU A 500 -11.15 9.39 -6.97
N ARG A 501 -12.38 9.94 -7.01
CA ARG A 501 -12.70 11.22 -6.36
C ARG A 501 -12.65 11.12 -4.84
N VAL A 502 -13.11 10.01 -4.26
CA VAL A 502 -13.00 9.78 -2.82
C VAL A 502 -11.55 9.62 -2.42
N ARG A 503 -10.75 8.82 -3.14
CA ARG A 503 -9.31 8.68 -2.86
C ARG A 503 -8.58 10.01 -2.94
N LEU A 504 -8.81 10.80 -3.99
CA LEU A 504 -8.20 12.12 -4.15
C LEU A 504 -8.65 13.11 -3.07
N ALA A 505 -9.92 13.06 -2.66
CA ALA A 505 -10.42 13.88 -1.54
C ALA A 505 -9.81 13.44 -0.20
N THR A 506 -9.68 12.14 0.04
CA THR A 506 -9.08 11.57 1.26
C THR A 506 -7.58 11.84 1.32
N ASP A 507 -6.85 11.69 0.21
CA ASP A 507 -5.42 12.02 0.14
C ASP A 507 -5.20 13.52 0.38
N ARG A 508 -6.08 14.38 -0.16
CA ARG A 508 -6.02 15.83 0.10
C ARG A 508 -6.32 16.16 1.58
N LEU A 509 -7.28 15.47 2.21
CA LEU A 509 -7.58 15.63 3.64
C LEU A 509 -6.43 15.14 4.53
N ASN A 510 -5.86 13.97 4.25
CA ASN A 510 -4.72 13.44 4.99
C ASN A 510 -3.49 14.34 4.85
N HIS A 511 -3.20 14.83 3.63
CA HIS A 511 -2.14 15.80 3.42
C HIS A 511 -2.40 17.11 4.17
N MET A 512 -3.64 17.61 4.20
CA MET A 512 -3.99 18.80 4.97
C MET A 512 -3.80 18.59 6.47
N GLN A 513 -4.25 17.47 7.02
CA GLN A 513 -4.08 17.13 8.44
C GLN A 513 -2.61 16.94 8.81
N GLN A 514 -1.83 16.24 7.98
CA GLN A 514 -0.39 16.10 8.19
C GLN A 514 0.34 17.43 8.06
N PHE A 515 -0.06 18.29 7.11
CA PHE A 515 0.48 19.64 6.98
C PHE A 515 0.20 20.46 8.24
N ILE A 516 -1.04 20.50 8.72
CA ILE A 516 -1.43 21.21 9.95
C ILE A 516 -0.65 20.69 11.16
N ARG A 517 -0.62 19.37 11.39
CA ARG A 517 0.12 18.76 12.51
C ARG A 517 1.61 19.07 12.44
N ARG A 518 2.25 18.87 11.28
CA ARG A 518 3.68 19.19 11.10
C ARG A 518 3.98 20.68 11.24
N SER A 519 3.02 21.54 10.89
CA SER A 519 3.16 22.98 11.06
C SER A 519 3.13 23.35 12.54
N PHE A 520 2.17 22.82 13.31
CA PHE A 520 2.12 23.01 14.77
C PHE A 520 3.34 22.43 15.50
N GLU A 521 3.86 21.27 15.08
CA GLU A 521 5.08 20.67 15.66
C GLU A 521 6.36 21.48 15.39
N ARG A 522 6.40 22.24 14.29
CA ARG A 522 7.55 23.07 13.92
C ARG A 522 7.43 24.53 14.32
N MET A 523 6.31 24.93 14.92
CA MET A 523 6.18 26.29 15.43
C MET A 523 7.17 26.51 16.57
N PRO A 524 7.85 27.66 16.62
CA PRO A 524 8.82 27.97 17.67
C PRO A 524 8.15 28.17 19.04
N ASP A 525 6.85 28.49 19.03
CA ASP A 525 6.03 28.62 20.22
C ASP A 525 5.42 27.26 20.62
N GLY A 526 5.24 27.09 21.93
CA GLY A 526 4.48 26.00 22.50
C GLY A 526 2.98 26.25 22.34
N ILE A 527 2.25 25.29 21.78
CA ILE A 527 0.82 25.44 21.52
C ILE A 527 0.07 24.35 22.26
N ILE A 528 -0.91 24.78 23.06
CA ILE A 528 -1.85 23.90 23.75
C ILE A 528 -3.26 24.23 23.26
N VAL A 529 -4.02 23.20 22.90
CA VAL A 529 -5.44 23.32 22.58
C VAL A 529 -6.25 22.53 23.60
N THR A 530 -7.20 23.21 24.23
CA THR A 530 -8.14 22.60 25.18
C THR A 530 -9.52 22.42 24.58
N ASP A 531 -10.31 21.57 25.22
CA ASP A 531 -11.76 21.57 25.04
C ASP A 531 -12.46 22.62 25.91
N GLU A 532 -13.80 22.57 25.90
CA GLU A 532 -14.67 23.50 26.61
C GLU A 532 -14.43 23.49 28.13
N LEU A 533 -13.97 22.38 28.71
CA LEU A 533 -13.68 22.24 30.14
C LEU A 533 -12.23 22.60 30.50
N GLY A 534 -11.46 23.15 29.57
CA GLY A 534 -10.06 23.51 29.80
C GLY A 534 -9.12 22.29 29.88
N VAL A 535 -9.53 21.13 29.35
CA VAL A 535 -8.72 19.91 29.34
C VAL A 535 -7.90 19.85 28.05
N ILE A 536 -6.61 19.54 28.17
CA ILE A 536 -5.67 19.48 27.06
C ILE A 536 -6.04 18.34 26.10
N ARG A 537 -6.16 18.69 24.81
CA ARG A 537 -6.47 17.78 23.71
C ARG A 537 -5.32 17.69 22.71
N PHE A 538 -4.55 18.75 22.59
CA PHE A 538 -3.36 18.81 21.77
C PHE A 538 -2.31 19.65 22.47
N ALA A 539 -1.06 19.20 22.41
CA ALA A 539 0.13 19.96 22.73
C ALA A 539 1.20 19.61 21.68
N ASN A 540 1.99 20.58 21.23
CA ASN A 540 3.12 20.30 20.34
C ASN A 540 4.39 19.96 21.15
N GLY A 541 5.43 19.44 20.49
CA GLY A 541 6.65 18.95 21.15
C GLY A 541 7.37 19.98 22.04
N HIS A 542 7.22 21.28 21.77
CA HIS A 542 7.80 22.34 22.63
C HIS A 542 7.21 22.33 24.04
N ILE A 543 5.92 21.99 24.19
CA ILE A 543 5.29 21.85 25.52
C ILE A 543 5.85 20.65 26.27
N GLU A 544 6.10 19.54 25.58
CA GLU A 544 6.75 18.38 26.19
C GLU A 544 8.17 18.74 26.67
N GLU A 545 8.93 19.46 25.86
CA GLU A 545 10.30 19.87 26.17
C GLU A 545 10.37 20.85 27.35
N TRP A 546 9.50 21.85 27.39
CA TRP A 546 9.55 22.89 28.43
C TRP A 546 8.98 22.43 29.77
N PHE A 547 7.93 21.60 29.76
CA PHE A 547 7.30 21.09 30.99
C PHE A 547 7.82 19.70 31.42
N LEU A 548 8.59 19.01 30.57
CA LEU A 548 9.07 17.62 30.76
C LEU A 548 7.96 16.58 31.00
N GLU A 549 6.80 16.77 30.38
CA GLU A 549 5.66 15.85 30.45
C GLU A 549 5.35 15.26 29.06
N PRO A 550 5.34 13.92 28.87
CA PRO A 550 5.11 13.33 27.56
C PRO A 550 3.62 13.36 27.15
N MET A 551 3.34 13.39 25.85
CA MET A 551 1.98 13.52 25.28
C MET A 551 0.91 12.54 25.80
N PRO A 552 1.21 11.26 26.09
CA PRO A 552 0.22 10.35 26.70
C PRO A 552 -0.27 10.83 28.08
N SER A 553 0.55 11.59 28.81
CA SER A 553 0.24 12.16 30.13
C SER A 553 -0.44 13.53 30.02
N LEU A 554 -0.10 14.32 28.99
CA LEU A 554 -0.71 15.64 28.74
C LEU A 554 -2.14 15.53 28.20
N GLY A 555 -2.41 14.54 27.35
CA GLY A 555 -3.74 14.33 26.78
C GLY A 555 -4.76 13.93 27.86
N GLY A 556 -5.67 14.85 28.20
CA GLY A 556 -6.65 14.64 29.26
C GLY A 556 -6.32 15.33 30.59
N LEU A 557 -5.17 15.98 30.71
CA LEU A 557 -4.80 16.79 31.87
C LEU A 557 -5.51 18.17 31.82
N PRO A 558 -6.06 18.70 32.93
CA PRO A 558 -6.53 20.08 32.99
C PRO A 558 -5.38 21.06 32.78
N LEU A 559 -5.57 22.06 31.92
CA LEU A 559 -4.56 23.08 31.64
C LEU A 559 -4.09 23.81 32.91
N VAL A 560 -5.02 24.07 33.83
CA VAL A 560 -4.72 24.69 35.13
C VAL A 560 -3.68 23.87 35.91
N ARG A 561 -3.80 22.53 35.93
CA ARG A 561 -2.86 21.67 36.66
C ARG A 561 -1.47 21.63 36.06
N LEU A 562 -1.36 21.77 34.74
CA LEU A 562 -0.06 21.84 34.06
C LEU A 562 0.69 23.12 34.46
N LEU A 563 -0.03 24.25 34.60
CA LEU A 563 0.55 25.55 34.90
C LEU A 563 0.80 25.78 36.41
N GLU A 564 0.03 25.12 37.28
CA GLU A 564 0.21 25.18 38.73
C GLU A 564 1.60 24.67 39.16
N GLY A 565 2.21 25.35 40.13
CA GLY A 565 3.50 24.96 40.73
C GLY A 565 4.76 25.35 39.97
N HIS A 566 4.65 25.99 38.79
CA HIS A 566 5.81 26.38 37.98
C HIS A 566 6.24 27.85 38.17
N ASP A 567 5.29 28.77 38.38
CA ASP A 567 5.59 30.20 38.56
C ASP A 567 5.55 30.62 40.04
N PRO A 568 6.63 31.22 40.59
CA PRO A 568 6.64 31.75 41.96
C PRO A 568 5.79 33.01 42.17
N ARG A 569 5.26 33.66 41.11
CA ARG A 569 4.53 34.93 41.21
C ARG A 569 3.02 34.79 41.42
N GLU A 570 2.42 33.61 41.20
CA GLU A 570 0.99 33.23 41.39
C GLU A 570 -0.08 34.37 41.41
N THR A 571 0.07 35.43 40.60
CA THR A 571 -0.85 36.57 40.58
C THR A 571 -1.05 37.10 39.15
N PRO A 572 -2.26 37.01 38.55
CA PRO A 572 -3.45 36.32 39.05
C PRO A 572 -3.29 34.78 39.02
N PRO A 573 -4.04 34.03 39.84
CA PRO A 573 -4.02 32.57 39.83
C PRO A 573 -4.40 31.98 38.46
N TRP A 574 -3.77 30.85 38.09
CA TRP A 574 -4.00 30.20 36.78
C TRP A 574 -5.45 29.75 36.58
N HIS A 575 -6.13 29.28 37.63
CA HIS A 575 -7.53 28.90 37.55
C HIS A 575 -8.45 30.08 37.20
N GLU A 576 -8.19 31.27 37.76
CA GLU A 576 -8.93 32.50 37.44
C GLU A 576 -8.71 32.89 35.98
N THR A 577 -7.45 32.87 35.53
CA THR A 577 -7.08 33.21 34.14
C THR A 577 -7.77 32.29 33.13
N VAL A 578 -7.69 30.97 33.33
CA VAL A 578 -8.29 29.97 32.42
C VAL A 578 -9.83 30.01 32.48
N SER A 579 -10.40 30.15 33.67
CA SER A 579 -11.87 30.28 33.86
C SER A 579 -12.41 31.55 33.21
N ASP A 580 -11.76 32.69 33.40
CA ASP A 580 -12.15 33.96 32.76
C ASP A 580 -12.10 33.85 31.23
N THR A 581 -11.04 33.25 30.67
CA THR A 581 -10.94 33.09 29.21
C THR A 581 -12.09 32.25 28.65
N LEU A 582 -12.48 31.15 29.31
CA LEU A 582 -13.60 30.31 28.88
C LEU A 582 -14.97 30.97 29.11
N THR A 583 -15.18 31.61 30.26
CA THR A 583 -16.48 32.14 30.67
C THR A 583 -16.79 33.51 30.08
N LEU A 584 -15.78 34.39 29.98
CA LEU A 584 -15.89 35.74 29.42
C LEU A 584 -15.59 35.80 27.92
N GLN A 585 -14.99 34.75 27.34
CA GLN A 585 -14.60 34.70 25.92
C GLN A 585 -13.69 35.86 25.52
N GLN A 586 -12.73 36.20 26.38
CA GLN A 586 -11.73 37.24 26.14
C GLN A 586 -10.32 36.65 26.20
N SER A 587 -9.44 37.14 25.32
CA SER A 587 -8.04 36.75 25.35
C SER A 587 -7.31 37.39 26.54
N ARG A 588 -6.35 36.64 27.10
CA ARG A 588 -5.53 37.07 28.23
C ARG A 588 -4.06 36.76 27.93
N THR A 589 -3.16 37.64 28.35
CA THR A 589 -1.72 37.42 28.23
C THR A 589 -1.08 37.51 29.61
N VAL A 590 -0.29 36.51 29.98
CA VAL A 590 0.32 36.40 31.31
C VAL A 590 1.78 35.94 31.17
N ASP A 591 2.68 36.50 31.98
CA ASP A 591 4.06 36.04 32.08
C ASP A 591 4.10 34.69 32.81
N LEU A 592 4.99 33.78 32.39
CA LEU A 592 5.24 32.50 33.03
C LEU A 592 6.74 32.30 33.20
N ARG A 593 7.21 31.95 34.41
CA ARG A 593 8.59 31.51 34.60
C ARG A 593 8.67 30.01 34.81
N ILE A 594 9.51 29.31 34.05
CA ILE A 594 9.80 27.87 34.23
C ILE A 594 11.31 27.67 34.26
N ARG A 595 11.86 27.11 35.34
CA ARG A 595 13.26 26.63 35.42
C ARG A 595 14.29 27.60 34.82
N ASP A 596 14.23 28.85 35.25
CA ASP A 596 15.09 29.98 34.84
C ASP A 596 14.90 30.54 33.42
N LYS A 597 13.85 30.11 32.73
CA LYS A 597 13.38 30.75 31.49
C LYS A 597 12.14 31.59 31.73
N ASP A 598 12.07 32.73 31.02
CA ASP A 598 10.93 33.62 31.00
C ASP A 598 10.08 33.32 29.75
N PHE A 599 8.80 33.01 29.93
CA PHE A 599 7.83 32.72 28.89
C PHE A 599 6.68 33.74 28.93
N LEU A 600 6.00 33.91 27.78
CA LEU A 600 4.75 34.66 27.67
C LEU A 600 3.65 33.72 27.19
N ILE A 601 2.57 33.59 27.96
CA ILE A 601 1.40 32.80 27.57
C ILE A 601 0.29 33.72 27.07
N HIS A 602 -0.23 33.45 25.88
CA HIS A 602 -1.43 34.06 25.34
C HIS A 602 -2.57 33.04 25.25
N PHE A 603 -3.60 33.22 26.07
CA PHE A 603 -4.82 32.42 26.03
C PHE A 603 -5.84 33.09 25.10
N ALA A 604 -6.25 32.39 24.05
CA ALA A 604 -7.27 32.85 23.10
C ALA A 604 -8.45 31.86 23.06
N PRO A 605 -9.69 32.31 23.26
CA PRO A 605 -10.86 31.45 23.11
C PRO A 605 -11.14 31.18 21.62
N PHE A 606 -11.61 29.98 21.31
CA PHE A 606 -12.04 29.62 19.95
C PHE A 606 -13.37 28.86 19.97
N SER A 607 -14.06 28.87 18.83
CA SER A 607 -15.30 28.11 18.60
C SER A 607 -15.23 27.46 17.21
N LEU A 608 -15.65 26.20 17.08
CA LEU A 608 -15.68 25.53 15.79
C LEU A 608 -16.90 25.97 14.96
N PRO A 609 -16.76 26.23 13.65
CA PRO A 609 -17.90 26.45 12.76
C PRO A 609 -18.83 25.24 12.74
N ASP A 610 -20.15 25.46 12.72
CA ASP A 610 -21.20 24.42 12.69
C ASP A 610 -21.24 23.46 13.89
N SER A 611 -20.60 23.81 15.00
CA SER A 611 -20.71 23.07 16.27
C SER A 611 -20.73 24.00 17.48
N ASP A 612 -21.40 23.59 18.56
CA ASP A 612 -21.36 24.31 19.85
C ASP A 612 -20.06 24.05 20.64
N GLN A 613 -19.02 23.47 20.02
CA GLN A 613 -17.74 23.19 20.68
C GLN A 613 -16.87 24.44 20.77
N GLN A 614 -16.37 24.71 21.98
CA GLN A 614 -15.53 25.85 22.32
C GLN A 614 -14.31 25.38 23.10
N GLY A 615 -13.26 26.19 23.16
CA GLY A 615 -12.06 25.86 23.93
C GLY A 615 -11.07 27.02 24.00
N ILE A 616 -9.88 26.74 24.52
CA ILE A 616 -8.76 27.70 24.55
C ILE A 616 -7.63 27.19 23.67
N ILE A 617 -7.04 28.10 22.89
CA ILE A 617 -5.69 27.96 22.33
C ILE A 617 -4.76 28.78 23.23
N ALA A 618 -3.82 28.12 23.90
CA ALA A 618 -2.76 28.78 24.66
C ALA A 618 -1.46 28.73 23.85
N ASN A 619 -0.96 29.90 23.47
CA ASN A 619 0.34 30.06 22.81
C ASN A 619 1.39 30.48 23.83
N ILE A 620 2.51 29.77 23.92
CA ILE A 620 3.57 29.98 24.90
C ILE A 620 4.85 30.31 24.14
N SER A 621 5.39 31.50 24.33
CA SER A 621 6.61 31.98 23.64
C SER A 621 7.76 32.11 24.63
N ASP A 622 8.93 31.57 24.31
CA ASP A 622 10.17 31.79 25.07
C ASP A 622 10.67 33.23 24.85
N ILE A 623 10.65 34.05 25.90
CA ILE A 623 11.08 35.45 25.88
C ILE A 623 12.35 35.68 26.72
N SER A 624 13.08 34.61 27.05
CA SER A 624 14.25 34.67 27.93
C SER A 624 15.35 35.60 27.40
N GLU A 625 15.68 35.48 26.11
CA GLU A 625 16.70 36.31 25.46
C GLU A 625 16.28 37.79 25.44
N LEU A 626 15.01 38.06 25.11
CA LEU A 626 14.46 39.41 25.09
C LEU A 626 14.52 40.05 26.49
N ARG A 627 14.15 39.28 27.53
CA ARG A 627 14.22 39.74 28.92
C ARG A 627 15.65 40.00 29.37
N GLU A 628 16.61 39.18 28.93
CA GLU A 628 18.03 39.36 29.23
C GLU A 628 18.59 40.63 28.57
N GLN A 629 18.31 40.85 27.29
CA GLN A 629 18.69 42.10 26.60
C GLN A 629 18.09 43.34 27.27
N GLN A 630 16.84 43.26 27.72
CA GLN A 630 16.21 44.36 28.47
C GLN A 630 16.90 44.63 29.81
N ARG A 631 17.34 43.58 30.52
CA ARG A 631 18.12 43.72 31.77
C ARG A 631 19.46 44.41 31.50
N GLN A 632 20.22 43.90 30.52
CA GLN A 632 21.52 44.48 30.12
C GLN A 632 21.41 45.95 29.71
N HIS A 633 20.39 46.28 28.92
CA HIS A 633 20.14 47.67 28.50
C HIS A 633 19.83 48.59 29.70
N ARG A 634 19.05 48.11 30.68
CA ARG A 634 18.72 48.87 31.88
C ARG A 634 19.96 49.13 32.74
N GLU A 635 20.79 48.10 32.94
CA GLU A 635 22.05 48.21 33.69
C GLU A 635 23.03 49.19 33.03
N ALA A 636 23.13 49.21 31.70
CA ALA A 636 23.94 50.17 30.97
C ALA A 636 23.47 51.63 31.17
N ILE A 637 22.16 51.86 31.18
CA ILE A 637 21.58 53.19 31.44
C ILE A 637 21.90 53.67 32.85
N ASP A 638 21.78 52.78 33.84
CA ASP A 638 22.07 53.10 35.24
C ASP A 638 23.55 53.48 35.43
N PHE A 639 24.48 52.77 34.78
CA PHE A 639 25.91 53.09 34.79
C PHE A 639 26.22 54.47 34.20
N ILE A 640 25.76 54.77 32.98
CA ILE A 640 25.97 56.07 32.32
C ILE A 640 25.41 57.21 33.20
N SER A 641 24.26 56.96 33.83
CA SER A 641 23.57 57.96 34.64
C SER A 641 24.31 58.31 35.94
N HIS A 642 24.98 57.36 36.57
CA HIS A 642 25.59 57.56 37.89
C HIS A 642 27.09 57.88 37.81
N ASP A 643 27.86 57.10 37.06
CA ASP A 643 29.33 57.11 37.14
C ASP A 643 29.98 58.08 36.16
N VAL A 644 29.37 58.32 34.99
CA VAL A 644 29.84 59.34 34.03
C VAL A 644 29.36 60.74 34.46
N ARG A 645 28.17 60.85 35.03
CA ARG A 645 27.59 62.13 35.46
C ARG A 645 28.36 62.79 36.60
N SER A 646 28.81 62.01 37.59
CA SER A 646 29.51 62.52 38.78
C SER A 646 30.78 63.36 38.48
N PRO A 647 31.75 62.89 37.67
CA PRO A 647 32.91 63.71 37.29
C PRO A 647 32.53 64.91 36.41
N LEU A 648 31.51 64.79 35.54
CA LEU A 648 31.04 65.90 34.71
C LEU A 648 30.40 67.02 35.53
N VAL A 649 29.58 66.70 36.54
CA VAL A 649 29.02 67.67 37.48
C VAL A 649 30.13 68.36 38.27
N SER A 650 31.15 67.61 38.69
CA SER A 650 32.31 68.16 39.40
C SER A 650 33.13 69.11 38.52
N GLN A 651 33.33 68.77 37.23
CA GLN A 651 33.97 69.66 36.24
C GLN A 651 33.17 70.94 36.04
N LEU A 652 31.86 70.83 35.86
CA LEU A 652 30.97 71.99 35.68
C LEU A 652 31.01 72.91 36.90
N ALA A 653 31.01 72.35 38.12
CA ALA A 653 31.12 73.13 39.35
C ALA A 653 32.47 73.87 39.46
N LEU A 654 33.59 73.20 39.12
CA LEU A 654 34.92 73.82 39.07
C LEU A 654 35.01 74.92 38.00
N ILE A 655 34.46 74.70 36.82
CA ILE A 655 34.39 75.71 35.75
C ILE A 655 33.55 76.91 36.20
N GLU A 656 32.40 76.70 36.83
CA GLU A 656 31.57 77.76 37.41
C GLU A 656 32.32 78.55 38.49
N GLN A 657 33.10 77.88 39.34
CA GLN A 657 33.95 78.51 40.36
C GLN A 657 35.05 79.38 39.72
N LEU A 658 35.78 78.84 38.74
CA LEU A 658 36.82 79.56 37.99
C LEU A 658 36.26 80.78 37.23
N LYS A 659 35.02 80.71 36.75
CA LYS A 659 34.36 81.84 36.07
C LYS A 659 33.95 82.95 37.03
N ARG A 660 33.71 82.66 38.31
CA ARG A 660 33.30 83.65 39.32
C ARG A 660 34.47 84.47 39.86
N ASP A 661 35.67 83.91 39.89
CA ASP A 661 36.89 84.62 40.30
C ASP A 661 38.04 84.40 39.29
N PRO A 662 38.03 85.12 38.15
CA PRO A 662 39.01 84.93 37.07
C PRO A 662 40.41 85.45 37.40
N SER A 663 40.53 86.21 38.48
CA SER A 663 41.73 86.95 38.88
C SER A 663 42.81 86.07 39.53
N ASP A 664 42.43 84.90 40.07
CA ASP A 664 43.27 84.08 40.94
C ASP A 664 43.12 82.58 40.60
N ILE A 665 43.30 82.24 39.31
CA ILE A 665 43.26 80.85 38.85
C ILE A 665 44.55 80.15 39.27
N GLU A 666 44.47 79.38 40.35
CA GLU A 666 45.56 78.51 40.79
C GLU A 666 45.78 77.34 39.82
N GLN A 667 47.04 77.01 39.56
CA GLN A 667 47.42 75.91 38.67
C GLN A 667 46.85 74.56 39.14
N GLU A 668 46.70 74.37 40.46
CA GLU A 668 46.10 73.17 41.05
C GLU A 668 44.64 72.95 40.64
N GLN A 669 43.86 74.03 40.46
CA GLN A 669 42.46 73.96 40.03
C GLN A 669 42.33 73.57 38.55
N LEU A 670 43.22 74.08 37.69
CA LEU A 670 43.32 73.68 36.29
C LEU A 670 43.77 72.22 36.16
N ASP A 671 44.74 71.80 36.97
CA ASP A 671 45.20 70.41 37.02
C ASP A 671 44.08 69.49 37.52
N GLN A 672 43.29 69.91 38.50
CA GLN A 672 42.12 69.17 38.97
C GLN A 672 41.05 69.04 37.89
N LEU A 673 40.75 70.11 37.16
CA LEU A 673 39.82 70.07 36.02
C LEU A 673 40.33 69.13 34.93
N GLY A 674 41.62 69.21 34.59
CA GLY A 674 42.28 68.31 33.64
C GLY A 674 42.21 66.85 34.07
N ARG A 675 42.47 66.54 35.35
CA ARG A 675 42.34 65.19 35.91
C ARG A 675 40.90 64.67 35.81
N LEU A 676 39.90 65.50 36.14
CA LEU A 676 38.50 65.10 36.04
C LEU A 676 38.07 64.88 34.59
N ALA A 677 38.51 65.75 33.65
CA ALA A 677 38.20 65.62 32.23
C ALA A 677 38.80 64.35 31.62
N ARG A 678 40.08 64.07 31.88
CA ARG A 678 40.74 62.81 31.48
C ARG A 678 40.02 61.60 32.08
N ARG A 679 39.59 61.68 33.34
CA ARG A 679 38.83 60.60 33.98
C ARG A 679 37.49 60.34 33.30
N SER A 680 36.71 61.37 32.97
CA SER A 680 35.46 61.20 32.23
C SER A 680 35.69 60.61 30.84
N TYR A 681 36.75 61.06 30.15
CA TYR A 681 37.12 60.52 28.86
C TYR A 681 37.47 59.03 28.94
N HIS A 682 38.33 58.62 29.88
CA HIS A 682 38.68 57.21 30.07
C HIS A 682 37.47 56.34 30.42
N LEU A 683 36.55 56.82 31.28
CA LEU A 683 35.31 56.10 31.58
C LEU A 683 34.43 55.90 30.33
N ALA A 684 34.31 56.90 29.47
CA ALA A 684 33.55 56.80 28.24
C ALA A 684 34.22 55.85 27.23
N GLU A 685 35.55 55.94 27.09
CA GLU A 685 36.34 55.05 26.24
C GLU A 685 36.20 53.59 26.67
N GLU A 686 36.38 53.29 27.96
CA GLU A 686 36.25 51.93 28.50
C GLU A 686 34.85 51.36 28.32
N PHE A 687 33.80 52.18 28.49
CA PHE A 687 32.42 51.76 28.24
C PHE A 687 32.20 51.38 26.76
N VAL A 688 32.68 52.21 25.84
CA VAL A 688 32.59 51.93 24.39
C VAL A 688 33.34 50.64 24.05
N GLN A 689 34.52 50.42 24.64
CA GLN A 689 35.30 49.21 24.41
C GLN A 689 34.61 47.97 24.97
N LEU A 690 34.01 48.05 26.15
CA LEU A 690 33.19 46.96 26.70
C LEU A 690 32.00 46.63 25.79
N ALA A 691 31.25 47.65 25.34
CA ALA A 691 30.14 47.44 24.41
C ALA A 691 30.58 46.81 23.08
N ARG A 692 31.76 47.19 22.56
CA ARG A 692 32.37 46.56 21.38
C ARG A 692 32.74 45.09 21.62
N ALA A 693 33.31 44.77 22.79
CA ALA A 693 33.64 43.40 23.16
C ALA A 693 32.38 42.52 23.31
N GLU A 694 31.29 43.06 23.83
CA GLU A 694 30.01 42.35 23.94
C GLU A 694 29.38 42.03 22.58
N GLN A 695 29.48 42.96 21.63
CA GLN A 695 29.01 42.78 20.25
C GLN A 695 29.96 41.93 19.39
N LEU A 696 31.08 41.47 19.96
CA LEU A 696 32.02 40.63 19.22
C LEU A 696 31.35 39.29 18.87
N THR A 697 31.41 38.98 17.57
CA THR A 697 30.95 37.72 16.98
C THR A 697 32.13 37.04 16.29
N GLU A 698 32.20 35.71 16.37
CA GLU A 698 33.29 34.89 15.81
C GLU A 698 33.52 35.10 14.30
N THR A 699 32.54 35.61 13.57
CA THR A 699 32.64 35.93 12.14
C THR A 699 33.70 36.99 11.80
N ARG A 700 34.27 37.66 12.80
CA ARG A 700 35.30 38.70 12.64
C ARG A 700 36.68 38.30 13.16
N PHE A 701 36.92 37.01 13.42
CA PHE A 701 38.23 36.53 13.90
C PHE A 701 39.19 36.28 12.74
N TYR A 702 40.43 36.71 12.93
CA TYR A 702 41.54 36.51 11.98
C TYR A 702 42.69 35.80 12.69
N GLU A 703 43.61 35.22 11.93
CA GLU A 703 44.81 34.63 12.48
C GLU A 703 45.76 35.71 12.99
N CYS A 704 46.15 35.61 14.25
CA CYS A 704 47.07 36.54 14.89
C CYS A 704 48.10 35.79 15.75
N GLU A 705 49.32 36.29 15.75
CA GLU A 705 50.40 35.76 16.57
C GLU A 705 50.30 36.32 18.00
N PHE A 706 50.18 35.42 18.97
CA PHE A 706 49.91 35.80 20.36
C PHE A 706 51.10 36.49 21.03
N LEU A 707 52.33 36.06 20.75
CA LEU A 707 53.53 36.69 21.31
C LEU A 707 53.65 38.14 20.84
N ALA A 708 53.42 38.41 19.55
CA ALA A 708 53.44 39.77 18.99
C ALA A 708 52.40 40.70 19.65
N ILE A 709 51.21 40.19 19.97
CA ILE A 709 50.18 40.94 20.72
C ILE A 709 50.69 41.31 22.11
N VAL A 710 51.35 40.38 22.80
CA VAL A 710 51.90 40.62 24.15
C VAL A 710 53.08 41.59 24.11
N GLU A 711 53.93 41.53 23.08
CA GLU A 711 55.03 42.48 22.86
C GLU A 711 54.52 43.90 22.63
N ASN A 712 53.53 44.08 21.74
CA ASN A 712 52.91 45.40 21.50
C ASN A 712 52.28 45.97 22.79
N ALA A 713 51.62 45.12 23.57
CA ALA A 713 51.02 45.51 24.84
C ALA A 713 52.09 45.92 25.88
N ARG A 714 53.20 45.17 25.97
CA ARG A 714 54.35 45.53 26.82
C ARG A 714 54.92 46.89 26.43
N ASP A 715 55.15 47.10 25.14
CA ASP A 715 55.74 48.34 24.63
C ASP A 715 54.83 49.54 24.92
N SER A 716 53.51 49.36 24.85
CA SER A 716 52.50 50.37 25.19
C SER A 716 52.51 50.80 26.67
N VAL A 717 52.96 49.92 27.58
CA VAL A 717 53.02 50.20 29.04
C VAL A 717 54.43 50.56 29.51
N SER A 718 55.43 50.47 28.62
CA SER A 718 56.85 50.66 28.95
C SER A 718 57.17 52.01 29.59
N GLU A 719 56.58 53.11 29.11
CA GLU A 719 56.82 54.46 29.65
C GLU A 719 56.37 54.57 31.11
N GLN A 720 55.19 54.02 31.45
CA GLN A 720 54.65 54.02 32.81
C GLN A 720 55.49 53.14 33.75
N ALA A 721 55.99 52.01 33.24
CA ALA A 721 56.89 51.13 33.99
C ALA A 721 58.23 51.84 34.27
N VAL A 722 58.80 52.54 33.28
CA VAL A 722 60.05 53.31 33.44
C VAL A 722 59.89 54.45 34.45
N GLU A 723 58.77 55.17 34.44
CA GLU A 723 58.49 56.24 35.42
C GLU A 723 58.51 55.71 36.87
N LYS A 724 58.05 54.47 37.09
CA LYS A 724 58.09 53.78 38.38
C LYS A 724 59.35 52.94 38.62
N GLN A 725 60.30 52.95 37.69
CA GLN A 725 61.50 52.10 37.73
C GLN A 725 61.21 50.59 37.79
N ILE A 726 60.07 50.15 37.24
CA ILE A 726 59.65 48.74 37.21
C ILE A 726 60.23 48.06 35.95
N GLN A 727 60.82 46.86 36.09
CA GLN A 727 61.29 46.10 34.93
C GLN A 727 60.22 45.11 34.44
N LEU A 728 59.87 45.19 33.15
CA LEU A 728 58.96 44.26 32.50
C LEU A 728 59.76 43.10 31.88
N GLN A 729 59.73 41.93 32.51
CA GLN A 729 60.47 40.74 32.06
C GLN A 729 59.58 39.83 31.21
N LEU A 730 59.70 39.92 29.88
CA LEU A 730 58.97 39.06 28.95
C LEU A 730 59.78 37.81 28.59
N GLN A 731 59.19 36.64 28.81
CA GLN A 731 59.67 35.35 28.31
C GLN A 731 58.54 34.68 27.53
N GLY A 732 58.80 34.37 26.26
CA GLY A 732 57.76 33.85 25.36
C GLY A 732 58.24 32.70 24.49
N THR A 733 57.30 31.83 24.12
CA THR A 733 57.47 30.84 23.05
C THR A 733 57.01 31.45 21.73
N GLU A 734 57.85 31.43 20.70
CA GLU A 734 57.49 31.85 19.33
C GLU A 734 56.46 30.89 18.70
N ASP A 735 55.79 31.30 17.61
CA ASP A 735 54.84 30.48 16.83
C ASP A 735 53.53 30.06 17.54
N LEU A 736 52.97 30.91 18.41
CA LEU A 736 51.62 30.70 18.98
C LEU A 736 50.56 31.51 18.23
N TRP A 737 49.82 30.83 17.34
CA TRP A 737 48.77 31.46 16.53
C TRP A 737 47.38 31.26 17.14
N LEU A 738 46.57 32.32 17.15
CA LEU A 738 45.18 32.33 17.63
C LEU A 738 44.25 32.76 16.49
N LYS A 739 42.97 32.38 16.57
CA LYS A 739 41.90 32.99 15.77
C LYS A 739 41.15 33.97 16.66
N GLY A 740 41.31 35.26 16.42
CA GLY A 740 40.74 36.28 17.28
C GLY A 740 40.78 37.69 16.71
N ASN A 741 40.37 38.65 17.54
CA ASN A 741 40.53 40.07 17.28
C ASN A 741 41.79 40.55 18.02
N ALA A 742 42.88 40.79 17.28
CA ALA A 742 44.17 41.18 17.83
C ALA A 742 44.10 42.48 18.65
N GLU A 743 43.36 43.49 18.21
CA GLU A 743 43.22 44.79 18.88
C GLU A 743 42.57 44.65 20.27
N LEU A 744 41.50 43.86 20.38
CA LEU A 744 40.81 43.62 21.65
C LEU A 744 41.66 42.76 22.60
N LEU A 745 42.38 41.77 22.07
CA LEU A 745 43.30 40.94 22.86
C LEU A 745 44.49 41.77 23.37
N GLU A 746 45.10 42.59 22.52
CA GLU A 746 46.17 43.53 22.91
C GLU A 746 45.67 44.45 24.03
N ARG A 747 44.48 45.01 23.88
CA ARG A 747 43.88 45.87 24.90
C ARG A 747 43.64 45.14 26.22
N ALA A 748 43.20 43.88 26.17
CA ALA A 748 43.02 43.05 27.37
C ALA A 748 44.36 42.82 28.08
N VAL A 749 45.43 42.56 27.34
CA VAL A 749 46.80 42.43 27.90
C VAL A 749 47.27 43.77 28.49
N ILE A 750 47.07 44.89 27.79
CA ILE A 750 47.39 46.24 28.29
C ILE A 750 46.69 46.50 29.62
N ASN A 751 45.41 46.15 29.77
CA ASN A 751 44.68 46.34 31.02
C ASN A 751 45.32 45.56 32.19
N LEU A 752 45.77 44.32 31.95
CA LEU A 752 46.42 43.51 32.97
C LEU A 752 47.82 44.04 33.32
N LEU A 753 48.60 44.44 32.33
CA LEU A 753 49.92 45.04 32.53
C LEU A 753 49.84 46.39 33.24
N THR A 754 48.86 47.22 32.89
CA THR A 754 48.63 48.51 33.56
C THR A 754 48.26 48.28 35.02
N ASN A 755 47.42 47.28 35.32
CA ASN A 755 47.11 46.89 36.70
C ASN A 755 48.38 46.42 37.45
N ALA A 756 49.17 45.53 36.84
CA ALA A 756 50.42 45.04 37.43
C ALA A 756 51.39 46.19 37.78
N VAL A 757 51.60 47.14 36.86
CA VAL A 757 52.47 48.32 37.08
C VAL A 757 51.86 49.29 38.08
N GLN A 758 50.54 49.46 38.09
CA GLN A 758 49.85 50.38 38.99
C GLN A 758 49.94 49.94 40.45
N TYR A 759 49.77 48.64 40.72
CA TYR A 759 49.75 48.07 42.07
C TYR A 759 51.11 47.63 42.61
N SER A 760 52.13 47.55 41.74
CA SER A 760 53.49 47.25 42.16
C SER A 760 54.22 48.46 42.78
N PRO A 761 55.09 48.23 43.78
CA PRO A 761 55.95 49.28 44.34
C PRO A 761 57.03 49.72 43.35
N ASN A 762 57.61 50.91 43.56
CA ASN A 762 58.67 51.42 42.67
C ASN A 762 59.92 50.54 42.77
N GLY A 763 60.56 50.26 41.62
CA GLY A 763 61.78 49.44 41.57
C GLY A 763 61.57 47.92 41.58
N SER A 764 60.32 47.45 41.50
CA SER A 764 59.98 46.01 41.45
C SER A 764 60.05 45.43 40.04
N ASP A 765 59.82 44.12 39.93
CA ASP A 765 59.74 43.43 38.64
C ASP A 765 58.30 42.96 38.35
N VAL A 766 57.92 42.93 37.07
CA VAL A 766 56.69 42.29 36.58
C VAL A 766 57.07 41.21 35.57
N SER A 767 56.70 39.97 35.88
CA SER A 767 57.00 38.81 35.04
C SER A 767 55.86 38.55 34.05
N ILE A 768 56.20 38.46 32.77
CA ILE A 768 55.27 38.17 31.67
C ILE A 768 55.73 36.87 31.00
N GLN A 769 54.94 35.81 31.14
CA GLN A 769 55.26 34.49 30.59
C GLN A 769 54.22 34.06 29.55
N VAL A 770 54.67 33.81 28.33
CA VAL A 770 53.85 33.28 27.23
C VAL A 770 54.30 31.87 26.90
N PHE A 771 53.44 30.88 27.11
CA PHE A 771 53.79 29.47 26.89
C PHE A 771 52.60 28.65 26.39
N ARG A 772 52.90 27.49 25.79
CA ARG A 772 51.89 26.53 25.35
C ARG A 772 51.55 25.55 26.47
N ALA A 773 50.26 25.35 26.74
CA ALA A 773 49.76 24.27 27.57
C ALA A 773 48.71 23.44 26.78
N GLY A 774 49.13 22.31 26.21
CA GLY A 774 48.27 21.46 25.38
C GLY A 774 47.78 22.16 24.12
N HIS A 775 46.45 22.35 24.01
CA HIS A 775 45.78 23.07 22.90
C HIS A 775 45.48 24.54 23.22
N GLN A 776 46.09 25.09 24.28
CA GLN A 776 45.88 26.47 24.70
C GLN A 776 47.21 27.24 24.74
N ALA A 777 47.15 28.50 24.29
CA ALA A 777 48.18 29.50 24.54
C ALA A 777 47.88 30.14 25.89
N CYS A 778 48.89 30.15 26.76
CA CYS A 778 48.79 30.68 28.11
C CYS A 778 49.63 31.95 28.24
N LEU A 779 49.06 32.99 28.82
CA LEU A 779 49.76 34.20 29.23
C LEU A 779 49.61 34.34 30.74
N THR A 780 50.73 34.39 31.46
CA THR A 780 50.77 34.69 32.89
C THR A 780 51.46 36.02 33.12
N ILE A 781 50.78 36.95 33.79
CA ILE A 781 51.33 38.24 34.23
C ILE A 781 51.36 38.20 35.76
N ALA A 782 52.55 38.25 36.34
CA ALA A 782 52.77 38.23 37.78
C ALA A 782 53.43 39.53 38.25
N ASP A 783 52.83 40.15 39.27
CA ASP A 783 53.29 41.38 39.91
C ASP A 783 53.71 41.15 41.37
N GLU A 784 54.48 42.08 41.92
CA GLU A 784 54.92 42.10 43.33
C GLU A 784 54.12 43.15 44.15
N GLY A 785 52.87 43.37 43.77
CA GLY A 785 52.01 44.39 44.36
C GLY A 785 51.41 44.01 45.71
N THR A 786 50.41 44.76 46.13
CA THR A 786 49.77 44.60 47.45
C THR A 786 48.94 43.31 47.60
N GLY A 787 48.74 42.55 46.52
CA GLY A 787 47.85 41.39 46.50
C GLY A 787 46.36 41.74 46.67
N ILE A 788 45.50 40.72 46.65
CA ILE A 788 44.04 40.80 46.68
C ILE A 788 43.49 39.96 47.84
N ASP A 789 42.49 40.49 48.55
CA ASP A 789 41.81 39.79 49.65
C ASP A 789 41.02 38.56 49.11
N PRO A 790 41.11 37.39 49.77
CA PRO A 790 40.35 36.20 49.39
C PRO A 790 38.83 36.40 49.26
N GLU A 791 38.24 37.32 50.03
CA GLU A 791 36.80 37.62 49.93
C GLU A 791 36.44 38.40 48.65
N GLU A 792 37.41 39.09 48.05
CA GLU A 792 37.22 39.87 46.83
C GLU A 792 37.47 39.05 45.54
N LEU A 793 38.24 37.95 45.61
CA LEU A 793 38.60 37.11 44.46
C LEU A 793 37.39 36.60 43.63
N PRO A 794 36.28 36.09 44.22
CA PRO A 794 35.14 35.60 43.45
C PRO A 794 34.42 36.69 42.64
N HIS A 795 34.63 37.95 43.00
CA HIS A 795 33.90 39.10 42.50
C HIS A 795 34.78 40.07 41.70
N LEU A 796 36.05 39.72 41.48
CA LEU A 796 37.04 40.58 40.85
C LEU A 796 36.68 40.94 39.39
N PHE A 797 35.98 40.04 38.70
CA PHE A 797 35.55 40.23 37.32
C PHE A 797 34.11 40.73 37.19
N ASP A 798 33.42 40.97 38.31
CA ASP A 798 32.07 41.53 38.29
C ASP A 798 32.11 42.96 37.74
N ARG A 799 31.14 43.30 36.90
CA ARG A 799 31.04 44.63 36.30
C ARG A 799 30.72 45.66 37.38
N TYR A 800 31.31 46.85 37.25
CA TYR A 800 31.00 48.01 38.08
C TYR A 800 31.33 47.84 39.57
N ARG A 801 32.02 46.76 39.95
CA ARG A 801 32.41 46.49 41.33
C ARG A 801 33.82 46.99 41.59
N ARG A 802 33.98 47.86 42.58
CA ARG A 802 35.27 48.40 43.02
C ARG A 802 35.70 47.72 44.31
N GLN A 803 37.01 47.50 44.46
CA GLN A 803 37.61 47.00 45.70
C GLN A 803 37.56 48.08 46.78
N LYS A 804 37.17 47.70 48.00
CA LYS A 804 37.02 48.67 49.11
C LYS A 804 38.38 49.15 49.64
N SER A 805 39.40 48.31 49.51
CA SER A 805 40.78 48.53 49.99
C SER A 805 41.52 49.64 49.21
N THR A 806 41.17 49.82 47.94
CA THR A 806 41.90 50.69 46.99
C THR A 806 41.52 52.16 47.10
N GLU A 807 40.34 52.48 47.64
CA GLU A 807 39.91 53.86 47.89
C GLU A 807 40.76 54.58 48.95
N LEU A 808 41.31 53.82 49.91
CA LEU A 808 42.15 54.33 51.00
C LEU A 808 43.60 54.64 50.55
N ALA A 809 44.07 54.01 49.48
CA ALA A 809 45.44 54.15 48.96
C ALA A 809 45.57 55.20 47.82
N GLY A 810 44.47 55.86 47.43
CA GLY A 810 44.48 56.92 46.41
C GLY A 810 44.56 56.45 44.95
N VAL A 811 44.66 55.14 44.71
CA VAL A 811 44.73 54.53 43.38
C VAL A 811 43.30 54.34 42.84
N ARG A 812 42.88 55.13 41.85
CA ARG A 812 41.47 55.16 41.38
C ARG A 812 41.31 54.47 40.02
N GLY A 813 40.84 53.21 40.04
CA GLY A 813 40.35 52.48 38.86
C GLY A 813 38.85 52.65 38.62
N THR A 814 38.38 52.32 37.42
CA THR A 814 36.98 52.47 36.97
C THR A 814 36.08 51.27 37.29
N GLY A 815 36.67 50.09 37.53
CA GLY A 815 35.94 48.83 37.72
C GLY A 815 35.49 48.14 36.41
N LEU A 816 35.90 48.67 35.25
CA LEU A 816 35.55 48.13 33.93
C LEU A 816 36.69 47.33 33.27
N GLY A 817 37.94 47.57 33.67
CA GLY A 817 39.10 46.96 33.01
C GLY A 817 39.14 45.43 33.07
N LEU A 818 38.86 44.84 34.23
CA LEU A 818 38.91 43.37 34.41
C LEU A 818 37.65 42.67 33.87
N SER A 819 36.48 43.31 33.92
CA SER A 819 35.27 42.78 33.30
C SER A 819 35.34 42.82 31.77
N PHE A 820 36.00 43.84 31.19
CA PHE A 820 36.40 43.85 29.78
C PHE A 820 37.32 42.68 29.44
N VAL A 821 38.38 42.45 30.22
CA VAL A 821 39.32 41.33 29.98
C VAL A 821 38.57 40.00 29.99
N LYS A 822 37.73 39.75 30.99
CA LYS A 822 36.90 38.54 31.07
C LYS A 822 36.00 38.40 29.84
N THR A 823 35.30 39.47 29.45
CA THR A 823 34.39 39.45 28.29
C THR A 823 35.15 39.13 27.00
N VAL A 824 36.32 39.75 26.78
CA VAL A 824 37.17 39.47 25.61
C VAL A 824 37.63 38.01 25.63
N VAL A 825 38.14 37.50 26.76
CA VAL A 825 38.61 36.11 26.88
C VAL A 825 37.49 35.09 26.65
N GLU A 826 36.31 35.29 27.24
CA GLU A 826 35.14 34.42 27.06
C GLU A 826 34.65 34.42 25.61
N LYS A 827 34.62 35.59 24.94
CA LYS A 827 34.27 35.70 23.52
C LYS A 827 35.26 34.98 22.60
N HIS A 828 36.51 34.82 23.04
CA HIS A 828 37.53 34.02 22.36
C HIS A 828 37.57 32.55 22.84
N LYS A 829 36.54 32.09 23.57
CA LYS A 829 36.44 30.72 24.15
C LYS A 829 37.59 30.37 25.10
N GLY A 830 38.17 31.38 25.73
CA GLY A 830 39.23 31.23 26.70
C GLY A 830 38.75 31.23 28.14
N GLU A 831 39.71 31.08 29.05
CA GLU A 831 39.53 31.16 30.49
C GLU A 831 40.51 32.19 31.07
N ILE A 832 40.06 32.99 32.04
CA ILE A 832 40.93 33.84 32.85
C ILE A 832 40.82 33.42 34.32
N SER A 833 41.97 33.34 34.98
CA SER A 833 42.08 33.01 36.40
C SER A 833 43.07 33.93 37.09
N VAL A 834 42.92 34.08 38.41
CA VAL A 834 43.79 34.91 39.25
C VAL A 834 44.23 34.09 40.46
N SER A 835 45.51 34.20 40.81
CA SER A 835 46.07 33.71 42.06
C SER A 835 46.76 34.88 42.75
N SER A 836 46.37 35.21 43.98
CA SER A 836 46.90 36.36 44.71
C SER A 836 46.93 36.08 46.20
N GLN A 837 47.94 36.62 46.88
CA GLN A 837 48.03 36.63 48.34
C GLN A 837 48.30 38.07 48.81
N PRO A 838 47.59 38.57 49.85
CA PRO A 838 47.84 39.91 50.37
C PRO A 838 49.31 40.12 50.76
N GLY A 839 49.94 41.14 50.17
CA GLY A 839 51.33 41.53 50.41
C GLY A 839 52.39 40.78 49.58
N GLU A 840 52.02 39.76 48.82
CA GLU A 840 52.95 38.97 47.96
C GLU A 840 52.73 39.19 46.45
N GLY A 841 51.74 40.00 46.06
CA GLY A 841 51.42 40.29 44.67
C GLY A 841 50.32 39.41 44.07
N SER A 842 50.09 39.57 42.76
CA SER A 842 49.03 38.87 42.02
C SER A 842 49.52 38.27 40.71
N ALA A 843 48.99 37.11 40.33
CA ALA A 843 49.26 36.44 39.07
C ALA A 843 47.95 36.22 38.30
N PHE A 844 47.81 36.88 37.16
CA PHE A 844 46.69 36.70 36.23
C PHE A 844 47.10 35.74 35.11
N THR A 845 46.32 34.69 34.90
CA THR A 845 46.58 33.67 33.87
C THR A 845 45.42 33.63 32.87
N LEU A 846 45.74 33.90 31.60
CA LEU A 846 44.82 33.82 30.47
C LEU A 846 45.13 32.55 29.68
N LYS A 847 44.10 31.81 29.31
CA LYS A 847 44.20 30.61 28.47
C LYS A 847 43.31 30.79 27.26
N LEU A 848 43.90 30.80 26.07
CA LEU A 848 43.19 30.98 24.79
C LEU A 848 43.41 29.75 23.89
N PRO A 849 42.42 29.29 23.12
CA PRO A 849 42.58 28.15 22.23
C PRO A 849 43.53 28.48 21.06
N ILE A 850 44.51 27.61 20.81
CA ILE A 850 45.45 27.74 19.69
C ILE A 850 44.72 27.43 18.37
N ALA A 851 44.99 28.22 17.33
CA ALA A 851 44.57 27.92 15.97
C ALA A 851 45.40 26.73 15.44
N ASP A 852 44.73 25.66 15.02
CA ASP A 852 45.39 24.47 14.48
C ASP A 852 46.18 24.85 13.20
N PRO A 853 47.51 24.64 13.10
CA PRO A 853 48.32 25.15 11.99
C PRO A 853 48.09 24.44 10.64
N MET A 854 47.02 23.64 10.49
CA MET A 854 46.64 23.04 9.21
C MET A 854 45.12 22.95 9.04
N VAL A 855 44.53 23.99 8.43
CA VAL A 855 43.45 23.86 7.43
C VAL A 855 43.69 24.85 6.31
#